data_AF-A0A7W9VZU2-F1
#
_entry.id   AF-A0A7W9VZU2-F1
#
_cell.length_a   1.000
_cell.length_b   1.000
_cell.length_c   1.000
_cell.angle_alpha   90.00
_cell.angle_beta   90.00
_cell.angle_gamma   90.00
#
_symmetry.space_group_name_H-M   'P 1'
#
loop_
_entity.id
_entity.type
_entity.pdbx_description
1 polymer ?
#
loop_
_entity_poly.entity_id
_entity_poly.type
_entity_poly.pdbx_seq_one_letter_code
_entity_poly.pdbx_strand_id
1 'polypeptide(L)'
;MASKLERAVEIYRSLGYEETEYENILSLGIGTKEEQAIARDGLKSGEWVQVKQLSENRYGFAPVIDVEDVDLKKLAVFAIRIGVEAKRAANVIGRGDETALQAIMARGENYAAHFISAAESGNRRAWEHSLSVLGMLCLKLLHRMNLPIPESVEYMKDWAAASSVILLETKKDYLFDDSFTLEKEEILGRFIEHIEKGISLNMPGTGPFPDLLFFGVENHLLSKEAAKEYIFDALYIAKRPGDRKAWVELLDKLGCTEKDFLERAENLIPLLGLGESPLLERIAPVLIENISEELLYPVLISCTSAKVKKTKKMLLNSLLKREKPKSANDFAEWLSLYLQDEDKSIAGLAEKLALSWGLVLEQEESTKELRGLWRECPKLWKVPRFSLGEETAESLTDMVALLSDRKECVEDLLFEQFLALANQIAYKNPEEAKMSLLGIPNSDSGTLWTLGKWARGIEIKPVEESRQRFWQGEKEIVKIQYRDLLTMRRELLFHTMGQWPCLLSTPSFEDLSISVEDFLERLSLYRAEKFSYVSEPDLQLALTRLDMETFSQEDISKCKEERSKCVEKLQELDLKIQLPSGEFLQDEEGKDILLGELIAAYLHDPYVEPDFFPGETPYWKVELNMPESIKALPYRLSYSHNALFSIFPNWGDYSLTAVHRDFEVYHGQGIIMRQLARRRKPLSKGALMNWIAVFGRLSDENAEEALKANREAWERGLLLPGLADISYLDWSGGELSNLANLAAAMDFLANEGMLSLLWQAACDTVEQSLNSPRFLAGTAEIVKFLRDYLDEVIFAVEKNLASKEALEMKAIRILAGKIGSSKAVSYAKEILEKLVSIEIEQIQSDKNAGLRENSGRKDHAALNEDISLINDKGLRENQGTIDNTSKSKTIASVKPPADFEKGWLPLPEGKELIEDHVTFRVKGLELRKNEKVFQFDLDLPEDSDCSYQVVIAGWLYGLAHEGQVSGTKVDRRGDRNGKIDAEKEVWLHYDKEKGKIVVSECRNWRGGNNAPLEGEATPYSKLFLSFVVALLAQDGDSIYGAKSLFKELVQAGTLSLKTVREITRLLLSYEEISPAKLVRIVEKESELLSICWGMLWECIKDAGSKTVETGKPPAWINRILDICIYYAAYLREAAKRGSISKEDALWPGLLEMANCSAKSTAVKKAKELAKVLGIG
;
A
#
# COMPACT_ATOMS: atom_id res chain seq x y z
N MET A 1 -17.08 -44.17 -19.58
CA MET A 1 -18.30 -44.11 -18.75
C MET A 1 -18.58 -42.64 -18.50
N ALA A 2 -19.75 -42.15 -18.88
CA ALA A 2 -20.13 -40.74 -18.68
C ALA A 2 -19.96 -40.34 -17.20
N SER A 3 -19.45 -39.14 -16.95
CA SER A 3 -19.28 -38.62 -15.59
C SER A 3 -20.64 -38.55 -14.88
N LYS A 4 -20.66 -38.61 -13.54
CA LYS A 4 -21.92 -38.53 -12.77
C LYS A 4 -22.73 -37.26 -13.10
N LEU A 5 -22.02 -36.17 -13.41
CA LEU A 5 -22.59 -34.90 -13.79
C LEU A 5 -23.24 -34.95 -15.20
N GLU A 6 -22.60 -35.59 -16.18
CA GLU A 6 -23.17 -35.78 -17.52
C GLU A 6 -24.51 -36.52 -17.47
N ARG A 7 -24.60 -37.60 -16.69
CA ARG A 7 -25.87 -38.34 -16.50
C ARG A 7 -26.98 -37.48 -15.88
N ALA A 8 -26.61 -36.57 -14.98
CA ALA A 8 -27.58 -35.65 -14.39
C ALA A 8 -28.08 -34.62 -15.41
N VAL A 9 -27.20 -34.13 -16.29
CA VAL A 9 -27.54 -33.22 -17.39
C VAL A 9 -28.40 -33.90 -18.46
N GLU A 10 -28.14 -35.17 -18.77
CA GLU A 10 -28.99 -35.97 -19.67
C GLU A 10 -30.43 -36.06 -19.14
N ILE A 11 -30.59 -36.33 -17.83
CA ILE A 11 -31.92 -36.37 -17.20
C ILE A 11 -32.59 -34.99 -17.25
N TYR A 12 -31.86 -33.94 -16.88
CA TYR A 12 -32.33 -32.55 -16.96
C TYR A 12 -32.86 -32.18 -18.35
N ARG A 13 -32.14 -32.57 -19.43
CA ARG A 13 -32.57 -32.36 -20.82
C ARG A 13 -33.76 -33.22 -21.21
N SER A 14 -33.77 -34.49 -20.82
CA SER A 14 -34.89 -35.41 -21.12
C SER A 14 -36.23 -34.93 -20.54
N LEU A 15 -36.18 -34.12 -19.48
CA LEU A 15 -37.33 -33.51 -18.82
C LEU A 15 -37.76 -32.17 -19.45
N GLY A 16 -37.07 -31.71 -20.50
CA GLY A 16 -37.41 -30.50 -21.26
C GLY A 16 -37.00 -29.18 -20.62
N TYR A 17 -36.07 -29.19 -19.65
CA TYR A 17 -35.66 -27.95 -18.99
C TYR A 17 -34.85 -27.02 -19.89
N GLU A 18 -34.08 -27.54 -20.84
CA GLU A 18 -33.24 -26.71 -21.72
C GLU A 18 -34.11 -25.86 -22.66
N GLU A 19 -35.13 -26.49 -23.23
CA GLU A 19 -36.03 -25.93 -24.25
C GLU A 19 -37.13 -25.03 -23.65
N THR A 20 -37.37 -25.13 -22.35
CA THR A 20 -38.40 -24.34 -21.67
C THR A 20 -37.85 -23.01 -21.19
N GLU A 21 -38.56 -21.91 -21.44
CA GLU A 21 -38.23 -20.58 -20.92
C GLU A 21 -38.07 -20.59 -19.40
N TYR A 22 -37.10 -19.82 -18.88
CA TYR A 22 -36.66 -19.88 -17.49
C TYR A 22 -37.79 -19.66 -16.48
N GLU A 23 -38.74 -18.77 -16.79
CA GLU A 23 -39.89 -18.43 -15.94
C GLU A 23 -40.88 -19.60 -15.80
N ASN A 24 -40.89 -20.53 -16.76
CA ASN A 24 -41.86 -21.62 -16.84
C ASN A 24 -41.31 -22.98 -16.36
N ILE A 25 -40.02 -23.08 -16.05
CA ILE A 25 -39.37 -24.37 -15.71
C ILE A 25 -39.96 -25.03 -14.46
N LEU A 26 -40.58 -24.28 -13.55
CA LEU A 26 -41.23 -24.83 -12.35
C LEU A 26 -42.46 -25.70 -12.67
N SER A 27 -43.05 -25.52 -13.86
CA SER A 27 -44.18 -26.35 -14.33
C SER A 27 -43.75 -27.76 -14.78
N LEU A 28 -42.46 -27.96 -15.06
CA LEU A 28 -41.91 -29.23 -15.51
C LEU A 28 -41.84 -30.26 -14.38
N GLY A 29 -41.82 -31.55 -14.73
CA GLY A 29 -41.56 -32.63 -13.78
C GLY A 29 -40.11 -32.66 -13.28
N ILE A 30 -39.83 -33.54 -12.31
CA ILE A 30 -38.47 -33.76 -11.76
C ILE A 30 -37.97 -35.18 -12.02
N GLY A 31 -38.62 -35.92 -12.93
CA GLY A 31 -38.34 -37.32 -13.23
C GLY A 31 -38.87 -38.31 -12.18
N THR A 32 -38.67 -39.59 -12.46
CA THR A 32 -38.96 -40.72 -11.57
C THR A 32 -38.05 -40.72 -10.34
N LYS A 33 -38.38 -41.51 -9.30
CA LYS A 33 -37.53 -41.59 -8.09
C LYS A 33 -36.11 -42.07 -8.37
N GLU A 34 -35.94 -42.95 -9.36
CA GLU A 34 -34.63 -43.46 -9.79
C GLU A 34 -33.82 -42.36 -10.51
N GLU A 35 -34.43 -41.65 -11.45
CA GLU A 35 -33.81 -40.52 -12.14
C GLU A 35 -33.43 -39.39 -11.17
N GLN A 36 -34.31 -39.07 -10.21
CA GLN A 36 -34.00 -38.09 -9.17
C GLN A 36 -32.78 -38.49 -8.32
N ALA A 37 -32.63 -39.77 -7.98
CA ALA A 37 -31.49 -40.25 -7.21
C ALA A 37 -30.18 -40.12 -8.01
N ILE A 38 -30.22 -40.47 -9.29
CA ILE A 38 -29.07 -40.36 -10.21
C ILE A 38 -28.69 -38.90 -10.42
N ALA A 39 -29.66 -38.04 -10.75
CA ALA A 39 -29.44 -36.62 -10.96
C ALA A 39 -28.91 -35.94 -9.69
N ARG A 40 -29.46 -36.27 -8.52
CA ARG A 40 -28.98 -35.73 -7.24
C ARG A 40 -27.55 -36.17 -6.93
N ASP A 41 -27.19 -37.43 -7.20
CA ASP A 41 -25.82 -37.91 -7.00
C ASP A 41 -24.80 -37.16 -7.88
N GLY A 42 -25.20 -36.77 -9.09
CA GLY A 42 -24.38 -35.96 -9.99
C GLY A 42 -24.33 -34.47 -9.66
N LEU A 43 -25.40 -33.90 -9.09
CA LEU A 43 -25.52 -32.45 -8.85
C LEU A 43 -25.18 -32.01 -7.41
N LYS A 44 -25.12 -32.95 -6.45
CA LYS A 44 -24.81 -32.65 -5.04
C LYS A 44 -23.37 -32.18 -4.78
N SER A 45 -22.44 -32.44 -5.72
CA SER A 45 -21.01 -32.15 -5.58
C SER A 45 -20.33 -32.00 -6.95
N GLY A 46 -19.10 -31.49 -6.97
CA GLY A 46 -18.30 -31.34 -8.20
C GLY A 46 -18.30 -29.91 -8.73
N GLU A 47 -17.27 -29.56 -9.50
CA GLU A 47 -17.19 -28.24 -10.16
C GLU A 47 -18.14 -28.22 -11.35
N TRP A 48 -19.02 -27.21 -11.40
CA TRP A 48 -19.88 -26.98 -12.58
C TRP A 48 -19.23 -26.01 -13.56
N VAL A 49 -18.29 -25.21 -13.08
CA VAL A 49 -17.54 -24.22 -13.86
C VAL A 49 -16.05 -24.36 -13.63
N GLN A 50 -15.27 -24.08 -14.66
CA GLN A 50 -13.81 -23.99 -14.66
C GLN A 50 -13.41 -22.60 -15.14
N VAL A 51 -12.31 -22.07 -14.62
CA VAL A 51 -11.74 -20.82 -15.12
C VAL A 51 -11.07 -21.12 -16.46
N LYS A 52 -11.63 -20.59 -17.54
CA LYS A 52 -11.12 -20.72 -18.90
C LYS A 52 -10.83 -19.33 -19.47
N GLN A 53 -9.77 -19.22 -20.26
CA GLN A 53 -9.50 -18.00 -21.01
C GLN A 53 -10.56 -17.86 -22.11
N LEU A 54 -11.40 -16.82 -22.01
CA LEU A 54 -12.49 -16.53 -22.95
C LEU A 54 -11.99 -15.71 -24.15
N SER A 55 -10.93 -14.91 -23.98
CA SER A 55 -10.22 -14.20 -25.06
C SER A 55 -8.79 -13.85 -24.63
N GLU A 56 -7.96 -13.32 -25.54
CA GLU A 56 -6.54 -13.00 -25.31
C GLU A 56 -6.28 -12.27 -23.98
N ASN A 57 -7.19 -11.40 -23.54
CA ASN A 57 -7.07 -10.62 -22.31
C ASN A 57 -8.21 -10.87 -21.29
N ARG A 58 -8.99 -11.94 -21.42
CA ARG A 58 -10.15 -12.20 -20.55
C ARG A 58 -10.19 -13.65 -20.09
N TYR A 59 -10.16 -13.85 -18.78
CA TYR A 59 -10.51 -15.12 -18.15
C TYR A 59 -11.95 -15.05 -17.65
N GLY A 60 -12.67 -16.17 -17.70
CA GLY A 60 -14.02 -16.27 -17.19
C GLY A 60 -14.39 -17.70 -16.84
N PHE A 61 -15.54 -17.85 -16.20
CA PHE A 61 -16.07 -19.14 -15.81
C PHE A 61 -16.76 -19.79 -17.02
N ALA A 62 -16.27 -20.95 -17.45
CA ALA A 62 -16.89 -21.79 -18.47
C ALA A 62 -17.39 -23.08 -17.83
N PRO A 63 -18.48 -23.71 -18.30
CA PRO A 63 -18.91 -25.00 -17.78
C PRO A 63 -17.79 -26.07 -17.84
N VAL A 64 -17.72 -26.95 -16.83
CA VAL A 64 -16.76 -28.08 -16.80
C VAL A 64 -17.12 -29.17 -17.80
N ILE A 65 -18.38 -29.22 -18.23
CA ILE A 65 -18.87 -30.19 -19.20
C ILE A 65 -18.67 -29.59 -20.60
N ASP A 66 -18.03 -30.33 -21.52
CA ASP A 66 -17.88 -30.02 -22.95
C ASP A 66 -19.22 -30.12 -23.70
N VAL A 67 -20.25 -29.44 -23.19
CA VAL A 67 -21.47 -29.19 -23.95
C VAL A 67 -21.72 -27.70 -23.89
N GLU A 68 -21.50 -27.04 -25.03
CA GLU A 68 -21.54 -25.58 -25.19
C GLU A 68 -22.91 -24.94 -24.87
N ASP A 69 -23.93 -25.72 -24.49
CA ASP A 69 -25.31 -25.26 -24.33
C ASP A 69 -25.99 -25.88 -23.08
N VAL A 70 -25.50 -25.59 -21.88
CA VAL A 70 -26.24 -25.89 -20.63
C VAL A 70 -26.52 -24.60 -19.89
N ASP A 71 -27.79 -24.25 -19.74
CA ASP A 71 -28.19 -23.14 -18.88
C ASP A 71 -27.99 -23.50 -17.39
N LEU A 72 -26.88 -23.04 -16.82
CA LEU A 72 -26.53 -23.26 -15.41
C LEU A 72 -27.57 -22.71 -14.43
N LYS A 73 -28.31 -21.67 -14.84
CA LYS A 73 -29.37 -21.07 -14.02
C LYS A 73 -30.56 -22.02 -13.91
N LYS A 74 -30.98 -22.60 -15.03
CA LYS A 74 -32.03 -23.64 -15.07
C LYS A 74 -31.58 -24.92 -14.34
N LEU A 75 -30.33 -25.32 -14.51
CA LEU A 75 -29.77 -26.50 -13.85
C LEU A 75 -29.72 -26.36 -12.32
N ALA A 76 -29.40 -25.15 -11.81
CA ALA A 76 -29.44 -24.86 -10.39
C ALA A 76 -30.85 -24.99 -9.80
N VAL A 77 -31.87 -24.47 -10.49
CA VAL A 77 -33.28 -24.63 -10.07
C VAL A 77 -33.69 -26.10 -10.08
N PHE A 78 -33.34 -26.85 -11.13
CA PHE A 78 -33.59 -28.29 -11.19
C PHE A 78 -32.94 -29.04 -10.01
N ALA A 79 -31.67 -28.73 -9.70
CA ALA A 79 -30.94 -29.31 -8.58
C ALA A 79 -31.65 -29.10 -7.22
N ILE A 80 -32.19 -27.91 -6.98
CA ILE A 80 -32.98 -27.60 -5.78
C ILE A 80 -34.23 -28.49 -5.73
N ARG A 81 -34.96 -28.58 -6.85
CA ARG A 81 -36.22 -29.33 -6.94
C ARG A 81 -36.04 -30.84 -6.73
N ILE A 82 -34.94 -31.43 -7.19
CA ILE A 82 -34.63 -32.87 -7.00
C ILE A 82 -34.05 -33.20 -5.60
N GLY A 83 -33.79 -32.17 -4.79
CA GLY A 83 -33.39 -32.30 -3.39
C GLY A 83 -31.89 -32.29 -3.12
N VAL A 84 -31.13 -31.45 -3.82
CA VAL A 84 -29.77 -31.07 -3.41
C VAL A 84 -29.82 -30.24 -2.10
N GLU A 85 -28.75 -30.30 -1.31
CA GLU A 85 -28.63 -29.60 -0.02
C GLU A 85 -28.52 -28.08 -0.18
N ALA A 86 -29.03 -27.33 0.81
CA ALA A 86 -29.11 -25.88 0.78
C ALA A 86 -27.74 -25.19 0.61
N LYS A 87 -26.69 -25.72 1.25
CA LYS A 87 -25.32 -25.23 1.10
C LYS A 87 -24.82 -25.33 -0.34
N ARG A 88 -25.15 -26.42 -1.02
CA ARG A 88 -24.77 -26.61 -2.43
C ARG A 88 -25.60 -25.69 -3.32
N ALA A 89 -26.90 -25.58 -3.07
CA ALA A 89 -27.77 -24.66 -3.80
C ALA A 89 -27.26 -23.21 -3.74
N ALA A 90 -26.85 -22.73 -2.57
CA ALA A 90 -26.27 -21.39 -2.43
C ALA A 90 -25.00 -21.19 -3.28
N ASN A 91 -24.20 -22.24 -3.51
CA ASN A 91 -22.97 -22.16 -4.32
C ASN A 91 -23.21 -22.20 -5.83
N VAL A 92 -24.31 -22.79 -6.29
CA VAL A 92 -24.58 -22.95 -7.73
C VAL A 92 -25.56 -21.91 -8.28
N ILE A 93 -26.34 -21.25 -7.43
CA ILE A 93 -27.17 -20.12 -7.85
C ILE A 93 -26.29 -18.90 -8.07
N GLY A 94 -26.29 -18.40 -9.32
CA GLY A 94 -25.51 -17.22 -9.71
C GLY A 94 -26.12 -15.89 -9.28
N ARG A 95 -27.42 -15.67 -9.51
CA ARG A 95 -28.16 -14.47 -9.07
C ARG A 95 -29.56 -14.90 -8.61
N GLY A 96 -30.10 -14.20 -7.62
CA GLY A 96 -31.45 -14.44 -7.13
C GLY A 96 -32.54 -13.92 -8.07
N ASP A 97 -33.66 -14.64 -8.14
CA ASP A 97 -34.88 -14.25 -8.85
C ASP A 97 -36.11 -14.99 -8.31
N GLU A 98 -37.29 -14.70 -8.89
CA GLU A 98 -38.57 -15.27 -8.47
C GLU A 98 -38.64 -16.79 -8.67
N THR A 99 -38.08 -17.31 -9.76
CA THR A 99 -38.07 -18.75 -10.04
C THR A 99 -37.26 -19.52 -8.99
N ALA A 100 -36.08 -19.03 -8.63
CA ALA A 100 -35.24 -19.59 -7.58
C ALA A 100 -35.89 -19.46 -6.20
N LEU A 101 -36.54 -18.31 -5.92
CA LEU A 101 -37.29 -18.06 -4.69
C LEU A 101 -38.37 -19.14 -4.48
N GLN A 102 -39.24 -19.34 -5.47
CA GLN A 102 -40.32 -20.33 -5.40
C GLN A 102 -39.78 -21.76 -5.28
N ALA A 103 -38.69 -22.09 -5.97
CA ALA A 103 -38.05 -23.40 -5.87
C ALA A 103 -37.52 -23.70 -4.46
N ILE A 104 -36.94 -22.71 -3.79
CA ILE A 104 -36.44 -22.83 -2.41
C ILE A 104 -37.61 -22.88 -1.42
N MET A 105 -38.64 -22.03 -1.58
CA MET A 105 -39.83 -22.01 -0.73
C MET A 105 -40.55 -23.37 -0.74
N ALA A 106 -40.64 -24.02 -1.90
CA ALA A 106 -41.25 -25.34 -2.04
C ALA A 106 -40.54 -26.46 -1.24
N ARG A 107 -39.30 -26.22 -0.79
CA ARG A 107 -38.53 -27.15 0.06
C ARG A 107 -38.81 -26.99 1.55
N GLY A 108 -39.55 -25.95 1.95
CA GLY A 108 -39.96 -25.68 3.33
C GLY A 108 -39.00 -24.80 4.11
N GLU A 109 -39.48 -24.31 5.26
CA GLU A 109 -38.83 -23.29 6.11
C GLU A 109 -37.42 -23.68 6.55
N ASN A 110 -37.22 -24.93 6.99
CA ASN A 110 -35.90 -25.42 7.41
C ASN A 110 -34.87 -25.38 6.29
N TYR A 111 -35.28 -25.67 5.05
CA TYR A 111 -34.37 -25.62 3.90
C TYR A 111 -34.01 -24.17 3.55
N ALA A 112 -35.00 -23.27 3.57
CA ALA A 112 -34.78 -21.85 3.35
C ALA A 112 -33.86 -21.22 4.41
N ALA A 113 -34.02 -21.57 5.68
CA ALA A 113 -33.14 -21.09 6.76
C ALA A 113 -31.69 -21.58 6.58
N HIS A 114 -31.48 -22.85 6.24
CA HIS A 114 -30.14 -23.37 5.94
C HIS A 114 -29.55 -22.75 4.66
N PHE A 115 -30.38 -22.38 3.70
CA PHE A 115 -29.95 -21.69 2.48
C PHE A 115 -29.44 -20.29 2.80
N ILE A 116 -30.22 -19.53 3.57
CA ILE A 116 -29.85 -18.19 4.05
C ILE A 116 -28.50 -18.24 4.79
N SER A 117 -28.37 -19.15 5.77
CA SER A 117 -27.10 -19.33 6.50
C SER A 117 -25.90 -19.70 5.60
N ALA A 118 -26.12 -20.43 4.50
CA ALA A 118 -25.05 -20.75 3.55
C ALA A 118 -24.73 -19.62 2.56
N ALA A 119 -25.70 -18.75 2.28
CA ALA A 119 -25.55 -17.62 1.37
C ALA A 119 -24.90 -16.39 2.03
N GLU A 120 -25.00 -16.29 3.37
CA GLU A 120 -24.42 -15.22 4.19
C GLU A 120 -22.88 -15.29 4.27
N SER A 121 -22.20 -14.83 3.22
CA SER A 121 -20.73 -14.79 3.18
C SER A 121 -20.22 -13.48 2.59
N GLY A 122 -19.24 -12.87 3.27
CA GLY A 122 -18.60 -11.62 2.81
C GLY A 122 -17.93 -11.73 1.44
N ASN A 123 -17.50 -12.94 1.03
CA ASN A 123 -16.87 -13.18 -0.28
C ASN A 123 -17.85 -13.08 -1.46
N ARG A 124 -19.15 -12.95 -1.18
CA ARG A 124 -20.22 -12.81 -2.19
C ARG A 124 -20.65 -11.36 -2.40
N ARG A 125 -19.87 -10.40 -1.89
CA ARG A 125 -20.16 -8.97 -1.95
C ARG A 125 -18.97 -8.24 -2.57
N ALA A 126 -19.22 -7.28 -3.45
CA ALA A 126 -18.15 -6.50 -4.08
C ALA A 126 -17.59 -5.40 -3.18
N TRP A 127 -18.42 -4.74 -2.37
CA TRP A 127 -18.03 -3.64 -1.49
C TRP A 127 -18.57 -3.83 -0.08
N GLU A 128 -17.89 -3.38 0.97
CA GLU A 128 -18.28 -3.65 2.36
C GLU A 128 -19.75 -3.30 2.71
N HIS A 129 -20.31 -2.25 2.09
CA HIS A 129 -21.66 -1.74 2.35
C HIS A 129 -22.65 -1.94 1.18
N SER A 130 -22.33 -2.86 0.27
CA SER A 130 -23.19 -3.22 -0.88
C SER A 130 -24.14 -4.39 -0.59
N LEU A 131 -25.09 -4.63 -1.48
CA LEU A 131 -25.88 -5.86 -1.47
C LEU A 131 -24.98 -7.05 -1.91
N SER A 132 -25.12 -8.22 -1.27
CA SER A 132 -24.46 -9.45 -1.73
C SER A 132 -25.20 -10.05 -2.93
N VAL A 133 -24.52 -10.91 -3.69
CA VAL A 133 -25.05 -11.55 -4.91
C VAL A 133 -26.39 -12.28 -4.69
N LEU A 134 -26.59 -12.87 -3.51
CA LEU A 134 -27.84 -13.55 -3.12
C LEU A 134 -28.65 -12.78 -2.07
N GLY A 135 -28.25 -11.55 -1.73
CA GLY A 135 -28.81 -10.78 -0.62
C GLY A 135 -30.31 -10.57 -0.75
N MET A 136 -30.77 -10.06 -1.90
CA MET A 136 -32.21 -9.82 -2.13
C MET A 136 -33.05 -11.12 -2.08
N LEU A 137 -32.51 -12.24 -2.58
CA LEU A 137 -33.18 -13.54 -2.48
C LEU A 137 -33.34 -13.98 -1.02
N CYS A 138 -32.30 -13.81 -0.21
CA CYS A 138 -32.35 -14.14 1.22
C CYS A 138 -33.37 -13.27 1.96
N LEU A 139 -33.41 -11.97 1.67
CA LEU A 139 -34.39 -11.04 2.24
C LEU A 139 -35.82 -11.46 1.86
N LYS A 140 -36.09 -11.72 0.58
CA LYS A 140 -37.42 -12.17 0.13
C LYS A 140 -37.82 -13.51 0.76
N LEU A 141 -36.91 -14.48 0.87
CA LEU A 141 -37.18 -15.75 1.56
C LEU A 141 -37.60 -15.51 3.01
N LEU A 142 -36.87 -14.68 3.74
CA LEU A 142 -37.16 -14.38 5.14
C LEU A 142 -38.53 -13.71 5.30
N HIS A 143 -38.84 -12.70 4.48
CA HIS A 143 -40.12 -11.99 4.57
C HIS A 143 -41.31 -12.85 4.12
N ARG A 144 -41.18 -13.59 3.00
CA ARG A 144 -42.27 -14.40 2.44
C ARG A 144 -42.60 -15.63 3.26
N MET A 145 -41.60 -16.21 3.92
CA MET A 145 -41.79 -17.39 4.78
C MET A 145 -41.83 -17.03 6.28
N ASN A 146 -41.77 -15.74 6.63
CA ASN A 146 -41.76 -15.24 8.00
C ASN A 146 -40.70 -15.94 8.91
N LEU A 147 -39.48 -16.08 8.40
CA LEU A 147 -38.39 -16.78 9.10
C LEU A 147 -37.75 -15.91 10.20
N PRO A 148 -37.14 -16.49 11.24
CA PRO A 148 -36.36 -15.71 12.22
C PRO A 148 -35.21 -14.93 11.58
N ILE A 149 -34.91 -13.74 12.09
CA ILE A 149 -33.75 -12.94 11.62
C ILE A 149 -32.45 -13.66 11.99
N PRO A 150 -31.56 -13.94 11.02
CA PRO A 150 -30.28 -14.59 11.26
C PRO A 150 -29.35 -13.80 12.19
N GLU A 151 -28.50 -14.51 12.94
CA GLU A 151 -27.44 -13.90 13.76
C GLU A 151 -26.21 -13.58 12.92
N SER A 152 -26.39 -12.77 11.88
CA SER A 152 -25.40 -12.56 10.84
C SER A 152 -25.27 -11.10 10.46
N VAL A 153 -24.07 -10.57 10.66
CA VAL A 153 -23.69 -9.22 10.20
C VAL A 153 -23.81 -9.13 8.68
N GLU A 154 -23.51 -10.21 7.95
CA GLU A 154 -23.55 -10.23 6.50
C GLU A 154 -24.98 -10.13 5.97
N TYR A 155 -25.94 -10.84 6.59
CA TYR A 155 -27.37 -10.64 6.34
C TYR A 155 -27.82 -9.21 6.65
N MET A 156 -27.43 -8.68 7.83
CA MET A 156 -27.86 -7.34 8.25
C MET A 156 -27.32 -6.24 7.33
N LYS A 157 -26.15 -6.42 6.74
CA LYS A 157 -25.61 -5.52 5.70
C LYS A 157 -26.45 -5.56 4.43
N ASP A 158 -26.92 -6.74 4.00
CA ASP A 158 -27.83 -6.87 2.85
C ASP A 158 -29.17 -6.18 3.12
N TRP A 159 -29.74 -6.40 4.32
CA TRP A 159 -30.97 -5.73 4.75
C TRP A 159 -30.80 -4.21 4.76
N ALA A 160 -29.71 -3.71 5.34
CA ALA A 160 -29.44 -2.28 5.41
C ALA A 160 -29.24 -1.65 4.02
N ALA A 161 -28.49 -2.31 3.13
CA ALA A 161 -28.28 -1.84 1.76
C ALA A 161 -29.60 -1.79 0.97
N ALA A 162 -30.40 -2.87 1.00
CA ALA A 162 -31.68 -2.91 0.30
C ALA A 162 -32.68 -1.89 0.87
N SER A 163 -32.78 -1.81 2.19
CA SER A 163 -33.71 -0.92 2.89
C SER A 163 -33.37 0.55 2.67
N SER A 164 -32.09 0.92 2.61
CA SER A 164 -31.69 2.29 2.30
C SER A 164 -31.98 2.68 0.85
N VAL A 165 -31.94 1.74 -0.10
CA VAL A 165 -32.40 2.04 -1.46
C VAL A 165 -33.92 2.24 -1.48
N ILE A 166 -34.67 1.34 -0.84
CA ILE A 166 -36.14 1.32 -0.92
C ILE A 166 -36.80 2.43 -0.09
N LEU A 167 -36.30 2.70 1.12
CA LEU A 167 -36.91 3.65 2.06
C LEU A 167 -36.35 5.07 1.94
N LEU A 168 -35.06 5.20 1.62
CA LEU A 168 -34.34 6.47 1.58
C LEU A 168 -34.01 6.95 0.15
N GLU A 169 -34.34 6.15 -0.88
CA GLU A 169 -34.04 6.45 -2.29
C GLU A 169 -32.53 6.69 -2.53
N THR A 170 -31.68 5.97 -1.79
CA THR A 170 -30.23 6.04 -1.98
C THR A 170 -29.82 5.39 -3.31
N LYS A 171 -28.60 5.71 -3.79
CA LYS A 171 -28.08 5.21 -5.07
C LYS A 171 -28.12 3.67 -5.10
N LYS A 172 -28.76 3.12 -6.13
CA LYS A 172 -28.85 1.68 -6.38
C LYS A 172 -27.45 1.08 -6.59
N ASP A 173 -27.25 -0.10 -6.00
CA ASP A 173 -26.10 -0.94 -6.25
C ASP A 173 -26.23 -1.63 -7.62
N TYR A 174 -25.13 -2.07 -8.23
CA TYR A 174 -25.15 -2.81 -9.50
C TYR A 174 -25.83 -4.18 -9.36
N LEU A 175 -25.91 -4.73 -8.14
CA LEU A 175 -26.65 -5.97 -7.85
C LEU A 175 -28.14 -5.75 -7.59
N PHE A 176 -28.58 -4.51 -7.39
CA PHE A 176 -29.98 -4.18 -7.15
C PHE A 176 -30.80 -4.40 -8.43
N ASP A 177 -31.90 -5.14 -8.32
CA ASP A 177 -32.78 -5.47 -9.44
C ASP A 177 -34.20 -4.96 -9.17
N ASP A 178 -34.64 -3.97 -9.94
CA ASP A 178 -35.98 -3.41 -9.78
C ASP A 178 -37.09 -4.43 -10.10
N SER A 179 -36.80 -5.43 -10.93
CA SER A 179 -37.75 -6.50 -11.26
C SER A 179 -37.88 -7.54 -10.14
N PHE A 180 -36.91 -7.60 -9.22
CA PHE A 180 -36.86 -8.56 -8.12
C PHE A 180 -36.38 -7.87 -6.82
N THR A 181 -37.27 -7.07 -6.22
CA THR A 181 -37.00 -6.34 -4.97
C THR A 181 -38.07 -6.62 -3.90
N LEU A 182 -37.83 -6.17 -2.67
CA LEU A 182 -38.83 -6.12 -1.59
C LEU A 182 -39.78 -4.92 -1.77
N GLU A 183 -41.02 -5.10 -1.33
CA GLU A 183 -41.97 -4.02 -1.17
C GLU A 183 -41.70 -3.24 0.12
N LYS A 184 -42.09 -1.97 0.14
CA LYS A 184 -41.90 -1.09 1.30
C LYS A 184 -42.56 -1.66 2.56
N GLU A 185 -43.76 -2.21 2.43
CA GLU A 185 -44.54 -2.80 3.52
C GLU A 185 -43.86 -4.05 4.12
N GLU A 186 -43.15 -4.84 3.29
CA GLU A 186 -42.43 -6.03 3.75
C GLU A 186 -41.30 -5.64 4.71
N ILE A 187 -40.57 -4.57 4.41
CA ILE A 187 -39.51 -4.02 5.28
C ILE A 187 -40.10 -3.43 6.56
N LEU A 188 -41.13 -2.58 6.41
CA LEU A 188 -41.75 -1.87 7.54
C LEU A 188 -42.34 -2.83 8.57
N GLY A 189 -42.89 -3.97 8.14
CA GLY A 189 -43.51 -4.96 9.02
C GLY A 189 -42.59 -5.55 10.08
N ARG A 190 -41.26 -5.56 9.86
CA ARG A 190 -40.25 -6.09 10.80
C ARG A 190 -39.10 -5.11 11.04
N PHE A 191 -39.35 -3.82 10.83
CA PHE A 191 -38.33 -2.79 10.87
C PHE A 191 -37.61 -2.71 12.22
N ILE A 192 -38.37 -2.63 13.32
CA ILE A 192 -37.83 -2.51 14.68
C ILE A 192 -37.01 -3.74 15.07
N GLU A 193 -37.48 -4.94 14.70
CA GLU A 193 -36.79 -6.20 14.95
C GLU A 193 -35.41 -6.22 14.26
N HIS A 194 -35.32 -5.71 13.03
CA HIS A 194 -34.05 -5.61 12.29
C HIS A 194 -33.13 -4.53 12.88
N ILE A 195 -33.67 -3.41 13.37
CA ILE A 195 -32.90 -2.39 14.07
C ILE A 195 -32.27 -2.97 15.34
N GLU A 196 -33.08 -3.57 16.22
CA GLU A 196 -32.61 -4.19 17.46
C GLU A 196 -31.57 -5.28 17.19
N LYS A 197 -31.82 -6.14 16.19
CA LYS A 197 -30.88 -7.19 15.83
C LYS A 197 -29.57 -6.61 15.27
N GLY A 198 -29.64 -5.59 14.42
CA GLY A 198 -28.46 -4.91 13.87
C GLY A 198 -27.59 -4.27 14.95
N ILE A 199 -28.21 -3.63 15.96
CA ILE A 199 -27.47 -3.10 17.11
C ILE A 199 -26.81 -4.24 17.88
N SER A 200 -27.52 -5.32 18.21
CA SER A 200 -26.95 -6.46 18.94
C SER A 200 -25.77 -7.15 18.23
N LEU A 201 -25.76 -7.10 16.89
CA LEU A 201 -24.71 -7.67 16.04
C LEU A 201 -23.54 -6.71 15.77
N ASN A 202 -23.53 -5.53 16.40
CA ASN A 202 -22.52 -4.50 16.21
C ASN A 202 -22.40 -4.07 14.72
N MET A 203 -23.53 -3.70 14.12
CA MET A 203 -23.55 -3.19 12.74
C MET A 203 -22.67 -1.93 12.58
N PRO A 204 -21.92 -1.78 11.47
CA PRO A 204 -21.03 -0.64 11.26
C PRO A 204 -21.77 0.70 11.23
N GLY A 205 -21.27 1.68 11.96
CA GLY A 205 -21.76 3.07 11.95
C GLY A 205 -21.38 3.83 10.68
N THR A 206 -20.48 3.28 9.87
CA THR A 206 -19.98 3.88 8.61
C THR A 206 -20.78 3.47 7.36
N GLY A 207 -21.69 2.49 7.50
CA GLY A 207 -22.54 1.99 6.42
C GLY A 207 -23.92 2.65 6.35
N PRO A 208 -24.86 2.09 5.57
CA PRO A 208 -26.23 2.64 5.39
C PRO A 208 -27.16 2.38 6.59
N PHE A 209 -26.77 1.50 7.52
CA PHE A 209 -27.60 1.11 8.67
C PHE A 209 -28.01 2.26 9.60
N PRO A 210 -27.14 3.22 9.96
CA PRO A 210 -27.52 4.32 10.84
C PRO A 210 -28.55 5.26 10.24
N ASP A 211 -28.56 5.47 8.92
CA ASP A 211 -29.57 6.32 8.27
C ASP A 211 -30.98 5.73 8.42
N LEU A 212 -31.10 4.41 8.53
CA LEU A 212 -32.37 3.73 8.82
C LEU A 212 -32.87 4.04 10.24
N LEU A 213 -31.98 4.18 11.24
CA LEU A 213 -32.42 4.64 12.57
C LEU A 213 -33.11 6.01 12.49
N PHE A 214 -32.54 6.95 11.72
CA PHE A 214 -33.14 8.27 11.51
C PHE A 214 -34.46 8.18 10.73
N PHE A 215 -34.51 7.36 9.68
CA PHE A 215 -35.77 7.09 8.97
C PHE A 215 -36.86 6.63 9.94
N GLY A 216 -36.53 5.72 10.86
CA GLY A 216 -37.46 5.23 11.87
C GLY A 216 -37.95 6.32 12.81
N VAL A 217 -37.10 7.27 13.20
CA VAL A 217 -37.47 8.43 14.02
C VAL A 217 -38.36 9.40 13.24
N GLU A 218 -37.98 9.74 12.01
CA GLU A 218 -38.70 10.68 11.13
C GLU A 218 -40.10 10.19 10.77
N ASN A 219 -40.26 8.87 10.62
CA ASN A 219 -41.54 8.23 10.28
C ASN A 219 -42.29 7.71 11.51
N HIS A 220 -41.91 8.11 12.72
CA HIS A 220 -42.56 7.73 13.99
C HIS A 220 -42.63 6.21 14.26
N LEU A 221 -41.71 5.42 13.68
CA LEU A 221 -41.51 4.00 14.00
C LEU A 221 -40.71 3.83 15.30
N LEU A 222 -39.81 4.77 15.59
CA LEU A 222 -38.97 4.83 16.79
C LEU A 222 -39.15 6.17 17.50
N SER A 223 -39.07 6.18 18.84
CA SER A 223 -38.93 7.44 19.58
C SER A 223 -37.49 7.96 19.49
N LYS A 224 -37.31 9.27 19.70
CA LYS A 224 -35.96 9.87 19.74
C LYS A 224 -35.15 9.31 20.90
N GLU A 225 -35.78 9.03 22.03
CA GLU A 225 -35.17 8.45 23.21
C GLU A 225 -34.69 7.01 22.94
N ALA A 226 -35.50 6.17 22.29
CA ALA A 226 -35.09 4.82 21.92
C ALA A 226 -33.90 4.83 20.93
N ALA A 227 -33.93 5.74 19.95
CA ALA A 227 -32.82 5.89 19.01
C ALA A 227 -31.52 6.33 19.72
N LYS A 228 -31.60 7.18 20.75
CA LYS A 228 -30.43 7.54 21.57
C LYS A 228 -29.87 6.33 22.30
N GLU A 229 -30.71 5.52 22.96
CA GLU A 229 -30.23 4.29 23.62
C GLU A 229 -29.54 3.34 22.64
N TYR A 230 -30.14 3.10 21.47
CA TYR A 230 -29.53 2.25 20.45
C TYR A 230 -28.17 2.74 19.96
N ILE A 231 -28.00 4.06 19.77
CA ILE A 231 -26.70 4.61 19.38
C ILE A 231 -25.67 4.48 20.51
N PHE A 232 -26.07 4.64 21.78
CA PHE A 232 -25.17 4.38 22.91
C PHE A 232 -24.77 2.91 23.00
N ASP A 233 -25.71 1.99 22.85
CA ASP A 233 -25.43 0.55 22.83
C ASP A 233 -24.46 0.18 21.70
N ALA A 234 -24.71 0.69 20.49
CA ALA A 234 -23.81 0.51 19.35
C ALA A 234 -22.42 1.10 19.61
N LEU A 235 -22.36 2.27 20.26
CA LEU A 235 -21.11 2.92 20.61
C LEU A 235 -20.27 2.10 21.61
N TYR A 236 -20.91 1.44 22.59
CA TYR A 236 -20.22 0.63 23.59
C TYR A 236 -19.59 -0.65 23.03
N ILE A 237 -20.24 -1.26 22.04
CA ILE A 237 -19.78 -2.52 21.42
C ILE A 237 -18.94 -2.30 20.15
N ALA A 238 -18.91 -1.08 19.62
CA ALA A 238 -18.17 -0.73 18.41
C ALA A 238 -16.67 -1.04 18.55
N LYS A 239 -16.15 -1.84 17.62
CA LYS A 239 -14.73 -2.26 17.61
C LYS A 239 -13.83 -1.30 16.82
N ARG A 240 -14.33 -0.71 15.73
CA ARG A 240 -13.52 0.14 14.83
C ARG A 240 -13.60 1.62 15.21
N PRO A 241 -12.48 2.38 15.17
CA PRO A 241 -12.48 3.82 15.42
C PRO A 241 -13.41 4.62 14.50
N GLY A 242 -13.51 4.20 13.23
CA GLY A 242 -14.39 4.83 12.24
C GLY A 242 -15.87 4.73 12.62
N ASP A 243 -16.30 3.57 13.14
CA ASP A 243 -17.68 3.36 13.56
C ASP A 243 -18.01 4.15 14.84
N ARG A 244 -17.11 4.15 15.84
CA ARG A 244 -17.28 4.97 17.04
C ARG A 244 -17.41 6.46 16.72
N LYS A 245 -16.55 6.96 15.83
CA LYS A 245 -16.66 8.33 15.33
C LYS A 245 -18.03 8.58 14.69
N ALA A 246 -18.48 7.69 13.81
CA ALA A 246 -19.76 7.85 13.14
C ALA A 246 -20.92 7.87 14.15
N TRP A 247 -20.97 6.93 15.09
CA TRP A 247 -22.00 6.89 16.14
C TRP A 247 -22.04 8.16 17.00
N VAL A 248 -20.88 8.70 17.39
CA VAL A 248 -20.81 9.97 18.13
C VAL A 248 -21.34 11.15 17.31
N GLU A 249 -20.99 11.25 16.03
CA GLU A 249 -21.48 12.33 15.16
C GLU A 249 -23.01 12.28 15.00
N LEU A 250 -23.63 11.10 15.15
CA LEU A 250 -25.08 10.93 15.06
C LEU A 250 -25.83 11.33 16.35
N LEU A 251 -25.19 11.24 17.52
CA LEU A 251 -25.79 11.71 18.78
C LEU A 251 -26.16 13.20 18.72
N ASP A 252 -25.36 14.02 18.03
CA ASP A 252 -25.64 15.45 17.84
C ASP A 252 -26.89 15.68 16.99
N LYS A 253 -27.10 14.87 15.95
CA LYS A 253 -28.30 14.95 15.08
C LYS A 253 -29.58 14.59 15.84
N LEU A 254 -29.51 13.72 16.84
CA LEU A 254 -30.66 13.35 17.70
C LEU A 254 -30.91 14.33 18.85
N GLY A 255 -30.09 15.38 19.00
CA GLY A 255 -30.23 16.34 20.09
C GLY A 255 -29.84 15.76 21.45
N CYS A 256 -28.71 15.03 21.51
CA CYS A 256 -28.12 14.58 22.76
C CYS A 256 -27.68 15.76 23.63
N THR A 257 -28.13 15.79 24.88
CA THR A 257 -27.85 16.86 25.85
C THR A 257 -26.67 16.50 26.75
N GLU A 258 -26.13 17.47 27.50
CA GLU A 258 -25.06 17.21 28.48
C GLU A 258 -25.48 16.18 29.55
N LYS A 259 -26.76 16.23 29.95
CA LYS A 259 -27.35 15.29 30.91
C LYS A 259 -27.26 13.83 30.43
N ASP A 260 -27.48 13.59 29.14
CA ASP A 260 -27.43 12.24 28.55
C ASP A 260 -26.05 11.59 28.72
N PHE A 261 -24.96 12.38 28.60
CA PHE A 261 -23.59 11.93 28.83
C PHE A 261 -23.27 11.74 30.32
N LEU A 262 -23.75 12.64 31.18
CA LEU A 262 -23.50 12.56 32.62
C LEU A 262 -24.15 11.31 33.25
N GLU A 263 -25.36 10.96 32.83
CA GLU A 263 -26.04 9.73 33.30
C GLU A 263 -25.33 8.44 32.86
N ARG A 264 -24.47 8.51 31.83
CA ARG A 264 -23.75 7.37 31.23
C ARG A 264 -22.24 7.41 31.49
N ALA A 265 -21.77 8.28 32.38
CA ALA A 265 -20.35 8.57 32.51
C ALA A 265 -19.48 7.32 32.75
N GLU A 266 -19.93 6.39 33.60
CA GLU A 266 -19.18 5.15 33.91
C GLU A 266 -18.92 4.28 32.66
N ASN A 267 -19.90 4.19 31.74
CA ASN A 267 -19.76 3.43 30.50
C ASN A 267 -18.95 4.19 29.44
N LEU A 268 -18.93 5.52 29.50
CA LEU A 268 -18.22 6.37 28.54
C LEU A 268 -16.73 6.54 28.88
N ILE A 269 -16.34 6.43 30.16
CA ILE A 269 -14.94 6.57 30.60
C ILE A 269 -14.00 5.61 29.86
N PRO A 270 -14.27 4.29 29.74
CA PRO A 270 -13.42 3.37 28.99
C PRO A 270 -13.21 3.79 27.52
N LEU A 271 -14.23 4.39 26.88
CA LEU A 271 -14.14 4.84 25.50
C LEU A 271 -13.19 6.03 25.33
N LEU A 272 -13.07 6.91 26.34
CA LEU A 272 -12.09 8.00 26.33
C LEU A 272 -10.65 7.46 26.33
N GLY A 273 -10.43 6.33 27.02
CA GLY A 273 -9.16 5.61 27.09
C GLY A 273 -8.56 5.29 25.73
N LEU A 274 -9.40 5.11 24.70
CA LEU A 274 -8.99 4.79 23.33
C LEU A 274 -8.20 5.92 22.65
N GLY A 275 -8.25 7.16 23.17
CA GLY A 275 -7.45 8.29 22.67
C GLY A 275 -7.95 8.90 21.35
N GLU A 276 -9.15 8.54 20.91
CA GLU A 276 -9.70 8.98 19.63
C GLU A 276 -10.25 10.41 19.73
N SER A 277 -9.74 11.32 18.89
CA SER A 277 -10.13 12.73 18.93
C SER A 277 -11.64 12.98 18.83
N PRO A 278 -12.46 12.30 18.00
CA PRO A 278 -13.90 12.56 17.96
C PRO A 278 -14.62 12.26 19.29
N LEU A 279 -14.24 11.18 19.99
CA LEU A 279 -14.80 10.82 21.29
C LEU A 279 -14.38 11.83 22.35
N LEU A 280 -13.06 12.06 22.45
CA LEU A 280 -12.48 13.00 23.40
C LEU A 280 -13.01 14.41 23.19
N GLU A 281 -13.16 14.84 21.94
CA GLU A 281 -13.61 16.20 21.65
C GLU A 281 -15.09 16.44 21.99
N ARG A 282 -15.92 15.39 21.93
CA ARG A 282 -17.35 15.52 22.16
C ARG A 282 -17.78 15.23 23.60
N ILE A 283 -17.18 14.21 24.22
CA ILE A 283 -17.61 13.66 25.52
C ILE A 283 -16.79 14.24 26.67
N ALA A 284 -15.46 14.31 26.52
CA ALA A 284 -14.58 14.66 27.64
C ALA A 284 -14.83 16.06 28.22
N PRO A 285 -15.07 17.13 27.43
CA PRO A 285 -15.41 18.45 27.99
C PRO A 285 -16.63 18.43 28.92
N VAL A 286 -17.69 17.72 28.51
CA VAL A 286 -18.94 17.64 29.27
C VAL A 286 -18.71 16.95 30.61
N LEU A 287 -17.98 15.84 30.60
CA LEU A 287 -17.66 15.09 31.80
C LEU A 287 -16.69 15.88 32.72
N ILE A 288 -15.60 16.43 32.17
CA ILE A 288 -14.62 17.20 32.95
C ILE A 288 -15.28 18.39 33.66
N GLU A 289 -16.13 19.14 32.96
CA GLU A 289 -16.73 20.36 33.50
C GLU A 289 -17.78 20.06 34.59
N ASN A 290 -18.52 18.93 34.50
CA ASN A 290 -19.73 18.72 35.29
C ASN A 290 -19.80 17.43 36.14
N ILE A 291 -18.88 16.47 35.98
CA ILE A 291 -18.93 15.20 36.72
C ILE A 291 -18.57 15.37 38.21
N SER A 292 -18.91 14.39 39.06
CA SER A 292 -18.51 14.36 40.48
C SER A 292 -16.99 14.29 40.65
N GLU A 293 -16.47 14.76 41.80
CA GLU A 293 -15.03 14.68 42.09
C GLU A 293 -14.49 13.24 42.07
N GLU A 294 -15.32 12.26 42.45
CA GLU A 294 -14.95 10.83 42.50
C GLU A 294 -14.62 10.25 41.12
N LEU A 295 -15.36 10.65 40.08
CA LEU A 295 -15.18 10.15 38.71
C LEU A 295 -14.25 11.03 37.86
N LEU A 296 -13.85 12.21 38.35
CA LEU A 296 -12.98 13.13 37.62
C LEU A 296 -11.60 12.51 37.32
N TYR A 297 -11.00 11.83 38.29
CA TYR A 297 -9.68 11.19 38.13
C TYR A 297 -9.71 10.07 37.08
N PRO A 298 -10.66 9.11 37.10
CA PRO A 298 -10.85 8.15 36.01
C PRO A 298 -11.03 8.77 34.62
N VAL A 299 -11.81 9.86 34.50
CA VAL A 299 -12.00 10.58 33.22
C VAL A 299 -10.66 11.13 32.71
N LEU A 300 -9.88 11.79 33.57
CA LEU A 300 -8.63 12.43 33.17
C LEU A 300 -7.54 11.42 32.84
N ILE A 301 -7.41 10.33 33.62
CA ILE A 301 -6.52 9.22 33.27
C ILE A 301 -6.88 8.69 31.89
N SER A 302 -8.16 8.45 31.63
CA SER A 302 -8.61 7.93 30.33
C SER A 302 -8.31 8.91 29.19
N CYS A 303 -8.27 10.21 29.45
CA CYS A 303 -7.92 11.22 28.46
C CYS A 303 -6.39 11.39 28.23
N THR A 304 -5.52 10.71 28.98
CA THR A 304 -4.04 10.80 28.78
C THR A 304 -3.58 10.34 27.41
N SER A 305 -4.32 9.43 26.78
CA SER A 305 -4.03 8.90 25.45
C SER A 305 -4.27 9.91 24.32
N ALA A 306 -4.74 11.12 24.62
CA ALA A 306 -4.94 12.18 23.63
C ALA A 306 -3.61 12.60 22.96
N LYS A 307 -3.45 12.27 21.66
CA LYS A 307 -2.23 12.61 20.91
C LYS A 307 -2.28 13.99 20.25
N VAL A 308 -3.47 14.48 19.91
CA VAL A 308 -3.65 15.67 19.08
C VAL A 308 -3.59 16.95 19.90
N LYS A 309 -2.78 17.92 19.46
CA LYS A 309 -2.61 19.24 20.11
C LYS A 309 -3.94 19.95 20.42
N LYS A 310 -4.88 19.96 19.46
CA LYS A 310 -6.21 20.57 19.63
C LYS A 310 -6.96 19.93 20.81
N THR A 311 -7.01 18.60 20.85
CA THR A 311 -7.70 17.83 21.88
C THR A 311 -7.05 18.06 23.25
N LYS A 312 -5.72 17.95 23.38
CA LYS A 312 -4.98 18.24 24.63
C LYS A 312 -5.29 19.63 25.19
N LYS A 313 -5.26 20.66 24.34
CA LYS A 313 -5.62 22.03 24.74
C LYS A 313 -7.06 22.14 25.21
N MET A 314 -7.99 21.46 24.55
CA MET A 314 -9.39 21.53 24.90
C MET A 314 -9.66 20.88 26.27
N LEU A 315 -9.02 19.74 26.55
CA LEU A 315 -9.07 19.08 27.87
C LEU A 315 -8.57 20.01 28.98
N LEU A 316 -7.38 20.62 28.80
CA LEU A 316 -6.82 21.56 29.78
C LEU A 316 -7.71 22.81 29.97
N ASN A 317 -8.30 23.33 28.88
CA ASN A 317 -9.22 24.47 28.98
C ASN A 317 -10.53 24.10 29.69
N SER A 318 -11.07 22.90 29.49
CA SER A 318 -12.24 22.41 30.23
C SER A 318 -11.95 22.28 31.73
N LEU A 319 -10.75 21.80 32.09
CA LEU A 319 -10.31 21.76 33.50
C LEU A 319 -10.19 23.15 34.12
N LEU A 320 -9.69 24.13 33.38
CA LEU A 320 -9.56 25.52 33.85
C LEU A 320 -10.91 26.20 34.15
N LYS A 321 -12.03 25.70 33.61
CA LYS A 321 -13.37 26.20 33.91
C LYS A 321 -13.94 25.63 35.21
N ARG A 322 -13.33 24.56 35.74
CA ARG A 322 -13.81 23.86 36.93
C ARG A 322 -13.27 24.49 38.20
N GLU A 323 -14.06 24.45 39.28
CA GLU A 323 -13.54 24.75 40.62
C GLU A 323 -12.49 23.72 41.06
N LYS A 324 -11.57 24.15 41.91
CA LYS A 324 -10.48 23.31 42.43
C LYS A 324 -11.07 22.09 43.19
N PRO A 325 -10.78 20.85 42.76
CA PRO A 325 -11.23 19.66 43.48
C PRO A 325 -10.50 19.49 44.82
N LYS A 326 -11.15 18.87 45.82
CA LYS A 326 -10.50 18.58 47.11
C LYS A 326 -9.28 17.67 46.99
N SER A 327 -9.30 16.78 46.00
CA SER A 327 -8.22 15.84 45.63
C SER A 327 -7.21 16.41 44.64
N ALA A 328 -7.09 17.74 44.48
CA ALA A 328 -6.22 18.36 43.47
C ALA A 328 -4.78 17.80 43.42
N ASN A 329 -4.20 17.44 44.57
CA ASN A 329 -2.85 16.88 44.65
C ASN A 329 -2.70 15.52 43.96
N ASP A 330 -3.77 14.74 43.88
CA ASP A 330 -3.76 13.41 43.24
C ASP A 330 -3.56 13.52 41.73
N PHE A 331 -3.79 14.70 41.15
CA PHE A 331 -3.60 15.00 39.73
C PHE A 331 -2.20 15.51 39.38
N ALA A 332 -1.29 15.66 40.35
CA ALA A 332 0.05 16.20 40.12
C ALA A 332 0.86 15.35 39.13
N GLU A 333 0.85 14.02 39.30
CA GLU A 333 1.51 13.08 38.38
C GLU A 333 0.93 13.17 36.97
N TRP A 334 -0.41 13.22 36.84
CA TRP A 334 -1.07 13.37 35.55
C TRP A 334 -0.70 14.69 34.87
N LEU A 335 -0.64 15.79 35.63
CA LEU A 335 -0.32 17.12 35.10
C LEU A 335 1.15 17.25 34.68
N SER A 336 2.05 16.51 35.33
CA SER A 336 3.47 16.46 34.97
C SER A 336 3.70 16.08 33.51
N LEU A 337 2.88 15.15 32.97
CA LEU A 337 2.93 14.73 31.57
C LEU A 337 2.66 15.88 30.59
N TYR A 338 1.79 16.82 30.96
CA TYR A 338 1.45 17.98 30.13
C TYR A 338 2.42 19.15 30.35
N LEU A 339 3.03 19.26 31.52
CA LEU A 339 4.08 20.23 31.80
C LEU A 339 5.37 19.94 31.02
N GLN A 340 5.65 18.66 30.80
CA GLN A 340 6.78 18.19 29.98
C GLN A 340 6.46 18.13 28.48
N ASP A 341 5.27 18.58 28.04
CA ASP A 341 4.89 18.57 26.63
C ASP A 341 5.77 19.55 25.82
N GLU A 342 6.33 19.08 24.70
CA GLU A 342 7.21 19.89 23.84
C GLU A 342 6.51 21.15 23.28
N ASP A 343 5.18 21.12 23.17
CA ASP A 343 4.44 22.28 22.73
C ASP A 343 4.29 23.28 23.88
N LYS A 344 5.07 24.38 23.82
CA LYS A 344 5.03 25.47 24.80
C LYS A 344 3.64 25.99 25.13
N SER A 345 2.69 25.89 24.18
CA SER A 345 1.32 26.34 24.43
C SER A 345 0.43 25.32 25.16
N ILE A 346 0.83 24.04 25.19
CA ILE A 346 0.26 23.01 26.07
C ILE A 346 0.90 23.11 27.45
N ALA A 347 2.23 23.12 27.52
CA ALA A 347 2.96 23.27 28.78
C ALA A 347 2.52 24.53 29.55
N GLY A 348 2.40 25.68 28.88
CA GLY A 348 1.90 26.91 29.50
C GLY A 348 0.44 26.86 29.96
N LEU A 349 -0.42 26.04 29.33
CA LEU A 349 -1.79 25.80 29.83
C LEU A 349 -1.79 24.89 31.06
N ALA A 350 -0.90 23.90 31.09
CA ALA A 350 -0.71 23.02 32.24
C ALA A 350 -0.13 23.79 33.44
N GLU A 351 0.83 24.69 33.24
CA GLU A 351 1.34 25.60 34.26
C GLU A 351 0.23 26.50 34.81
N LYS A 352 -0.58 27.08 33.93
CA LYS A 352 -1.72 27.90 34.34
C LYS A 352 -2.72 27.10 35.18
N LEU A 353 -2.98 25.85 34.83
CA LEU A 353 -3.83 24.95 35.60
C LEU A 353 -3.21 24.63 36.96
N ALA A 354 -1.92 24.27 37.01
CA ALA A 354 -1.18 24.01 38.26
C ALA A 354 -1.27 25.19 39.22
N LEU A 355 -1.07 26.42 38.72
CA LEU A 355 -1.21 27.65 39.50
C LEU A 355 -2.65 27.85 39.99
N SER A 356 -3.65 27.64 39.14
CA SER A 356 -5.06 27.80 39.51
C SER A 356 -5.50 26.82 40.59
N TRP A 357 -4.91 25.63 40.62
CA TRP A 357 -5.19 24.59 41.62
C TRP A 357 -4.21 24.61 42.80
N GLY A 358 -3.17 25.44 42.76
CA GLY A 358 -2.17 25.58 43.83
C GLY A 358 -1.29 24.34 44.01
N LEU A 359 -0.92 23.65 42.91
CA LEU A 359 -0.04 22.49 42.91
C LEU A 359 1.43 22.93 42.96
N VAL A 360 2.23 22.24 43.77
CA VAL A 360 3.69 22.44 43.82
C VAL A 360 4.32 21.63 42.68
N LEU A 361 4.96 22.32 41.74
CA LEU A 361 5.64 21.70 40.61
C LEU A 361 7.11 21.49 40.95
N GLU A 362 7.48 20.28 41.33
CA GLU A 362 8.89 19.86 41.31
C GLU A 362 9.22 19.46 39.87
N GLN A 363 9.92 20.33 39.14
CA GLN A 363 10.52 19.97 37.86
C GLN A 363 11.73 19.09 38.15
N GLU A 364 11.58 17.77 38.04
CA GLU A 364 12.74 16.90 37.85
C GLU A 364 13.30 17.18 36.45
N GLU A 365 14.45 17.87 36.37
CA GLU A 365 15.27 17.87 35.16
C GLU A 365 15.75 16.43 34.93
N SER A 366 15.13 15.73 33.98
CA SER A 366 15.55 14.39 33.58
C SER A 366 16.93 14.47 32.90
N THR A 367 17.99 14.47 33.69
CA THR A 367 19.33 14.14 33.20
C THR A 367 19.31 12.66 32.87
N LYS A 368 19.03 12.30 31.61
CA LYS A 368 19.17 10.92 31.14
C LYS A 368 20.62 10.51 31.39
N GLU A 369 20.86 9.60 32.33
CA GLU A 369 22.17 8.98 32.50
C GLU A 369 22.63 8.35 31.18
N LEU A 370 23.90 8.57 30.81
CA LEU A 370 24.52 7.99 29.62
C LEU A 370 24.55 6.46 29.74
N ARG A 371 23.98 5.77 28.75
CA ARG A 371 23.78 4.32 28.75
C ARG A 371 24.84 3.56 27.94
N GLY A 372 25.68 4.25 27.17
CA GLY A 372 26.69 3.62 26.32
C GLY A 372 26.05 2.90 25.13
N LEU A 373 25.16 3.61 24.42
CA LEU A 373 24.38 3.04 23.31
C LEU A 373 25.20 2.90 22.01
N TRP A 374 26.37 3.54 21.94
CA TRP A 374 27.32 3.37 20.84
C TRP A 374 28.24 2.19 21.11
N ARG A 375 28.06 1.10 20.35
CA ARG A 375 28.85 -0.13 20.48
C ARG A 375 29.62 -0.43 19.19
N GLU A 376 30.80 -1.02 19.33
CA GLU A 376 31.53 -1.57 18.19
C GLU A 376 30.73 -2.74 17.60
N CYS A 377 30.76 -2.86 16.27
CA CYS A 377 30.14 -3.98 15.59
C CYS A 377 30.86 -5.28 15.96
N PRO A 378 30.15 -6.32 16.41
CA PRO A 378 30.74 -7.63 16.67
C PRO A 378 31.43 -8.21 15.44
N LYS A 379 32.37 -9.13 15.66
CA LYS A 379 33.04 -9.83 14.55
C LYS A 379 32.04 -10.72 13.83
N LEU A 380 32.17 -10.79 12.50
CA LEU A 380 31.39 -11.69 11.67
C LEU A 380 31.53 -13.14 12.17
N TRP A 381 30.40 -13.75 12.47
CA TRP A 381 30.36 -15.11 12.99
C TRP A 381 30.76 -16.16 11.94
N LYS A 382 31.04 -17.38 12.40
CA LYS A 382 31.23 -18.54 11.53
C LYS A 382 29.94 -19.35 11.50
N VAL A 383 29.37 -19.53 10.31
CA VAL A 383 28.10 -20.26 10.16
C VAL A 383 28.29 -21.74 10.56
N PRO A 384 27.43 -22.27 11.46
CA PRO A 384 27.43 -23.68 11.82
C PRO A 384 27.07 -24.58 10.63
N ARG A 385 27.50 -25.85 10.73
CA ARG A 385 27.10 -26.89 9.78
C ARG A 385 25.63 -27.25 10.00
N PHE A 386 24.94 -27.56 8.92
CA PHE A 386 23.58 -28.07 8.96
C PHE A 386 23.54 -29.38 9.76
N SER A 387 22.55 -29.50 10.63
CA SER A 387 22.27 -30.71 11.41
C SER A 387 20.84 -31.15 11.14
N LEU A 388 20.66 -32.45 10.87
CA LEU A 388 19.33 -33.07 10.70
C LEU A 388 18.53 -33.11 12.00
N GLY A 389 19.19 -33.08 13.16
CA GLY A 389 18.56 -33.32 14.45
C GLY A 389 18.45 -34.81 14.78
N GLU A 390 17.53 -35.16 15.69
CA GLU A 390 17.28 -36.56 16.05
C GLU A 390 16.43 -37.25 14.97
N GLU A 391 16.92 -38.37 14.43
CA GLU A 391 16.23 -39.14 13.38
C GLU A 391 15.07 -39.99 13.96
N THR A 392 14.10 -39.34 14.61
CA THR A 392 12.98 -40.01 15.28
C THR A 392 11.61 -39.53 14.75
N ALA A 393 10.63 -40.43 14.82
CA ALA A 393 9.22 -40.15 14.55
C ALA A 393 8.66 -39.00 15.42
N GLU A 394 9.16 -38.86 16.65
CA GLU A 394 8.78 -37.80 17.59
C GLU A 394 9.32 -36.43 17.11
N SER A 395 10.61 -36.35 16.75
CA SER A 395 11.19 -35.11 16.23
C SER A 395 10.50 -34.64 14.95
N LEU A 396 10.09 -35.57 14.08
CA LEU A 396 9.32 -35.23 12.88
C LEU A 396 7.94 -34.65 13.23
N THR A 397 7.28 -35.19 14.26
CA THR A 397 5.96 -34.72 14.73
C THR A 397 6.06 -33.32 15.36
N ASP A 398 7.10 -33.06 16.14
CA ASP A 398 7.35 -31.76 16.76
C ASP A 398 7.60 -30.67 15.71
N MET A 399 8.38 -30.97 14.67
CA MET A 399 8.59 -30.05 13.55
C MET A 399 7.29 -29.74 12.80
N VAL A 400 6.43 -30.73 12.60
CA VAL A 400 5.11 -30.52 12.00
C VAL A 400 4.25 -29.58 12.83
N ALA A 401 4.25 -29.71 14.16
CA ALA A 401 3.49 -28.82 15.03
C ALA A 401 3.94 -27.35 14.84
N LEU A 402 5.26 -27.11 14.87
CA LEU A 402 5.82 -25.77 14.64
C LEU A 402 5.49 -25.22 13.25
N LEU A 403 5.56 -26.06 12.21
CA LEU A 403 5.25 -25.64 10.84
C LEU A 403 3.75 -25.45 10.60
N SER A 404 2.88 -26.20 11.28
CA SER A 404 1.42 -26.07 11.16
C SER A 404 0.87 -24.81 11.83
N ASP A 405 1.57 -24.31 12.85
CA ASP A 405 1.25 -23.04 13.52
C ASP A 405 1.65 -21.82 12.66
N ARG A 406 2.48 -22.01 11.62
CA ARG A 406 2.85 -20.94 10.69
C ARG A 406 1.66 -20.60 9.79
N LYS A 407 1.38 -19.31 9.65
CA LYS A 407 0.38 -18.81 8.69
C LYS A 407 0.87 -18.86 7.24
N GLU A 408 2.18 -18.82 7.04
CA GLU A 408 2.81 -18.79 5.72
C GLU A 408 3.93 -19.81 5.58
N CYS A 409 4.10 -20.27 4.35
CA CYS A 409 5.22 -21.12 3.97
C CYS A 409 6.46 -20.26 3.74
N VAL A 410 7.44 -20.40 4.62
CA VAL A 410 8.78 -19.85 4.42
C VAL A 410 9.77 -21.00 4.43
N GLU A 411 10.45 -21.21 3.31
CA GLU A 411 11.50 -22.21 3.14
C GLU A 411 12.80 -21.78 3.86
N ASP A 412 12.74 -21.73 5.19
CA ASP A 412 13.84 -21.44 6.11
C ASP A 412 14.57 -22.72 6.56
N LEU A 413 15.54 -22.58 7.46
CA LEU A 413 16.31 -23.72 8.01
C LEU A 413 15.40 -24.81 8.60
N LEU A 414 14.37 -24.45 9.37
CA LEU A 414 13.47 -25.43 9.98
C LEU A 414 12.70 -26.22 8.91
N PHE A 415 12.24 -25.54 7.86
CA PHE A 415 11.53 -26.19 6.76
C PHE A 415 12.43 -27.18 5.99
N GLU A 416 13.69 -26.82 5.73
CA GLU A 416 14.64 -27.73 5.07
C GLU A 416 15.06 -28.90 5.97
N GLN A 417 15.20 -28.69 7.28
CA GLN A 417 15.39 -29.77 8.26
C GLN A 417 14.23 -30.75 8.23
N PHE A 418 12.99 -30.23 8.26
CA PHE A 418 11.78 -31.03 8.16
C PHE A 418 11.74 -31.87 6.88
N LEU A 419 11.99 -31.27 5.71
CA LEU A 419 11.97 -31.99 4.44
C LEU A 419 13.04 -33.10 4.39
N ALA A 420 14.25 -32.82 4.85
CA ALA A 420 15.34 -33.79 4.85
C ALA A 420 15.06 -34.95 5.81
N LEU A 421 14.57 -34.66 7.03
CA LEU A 421 14.20 -35.65 8.03
C LEU A 421 13.01 -36.51 7.57
N ALA A 422 11.96 -35.87 7.04
CA ALA A 422 10.78 -36.57 6.51
C ALA A 422 11.17 -37.54 5.39
N ASN A 423 12.01 -37.10 4.44
CA ASN A 423 12.49 -37.96 3.37
C ASN A 423 13.32 -39.13 3.90
N GLN A 424 14.23 -38.89 4.86
CA GLN A 424 15.10 -39.92 5.40
C GLN A 424 14.33 -41.01 6.18
N ILE A 425 13.37 -40.60 7.02
CA ILE A 425 12.49 -41.55 7.74
C ILE A 425 11.63 -42.30 6.73
N ALA A 426 11.02 -41.61 5.76
CA ALA A 426 10.19 -42.26 4.74
C ALA A 426 11.00 -43.22 3.86
N TYR A 427 12.26 -42.91 3.56
CA TYR A 427 13.16 -43.77 2.78
C TYR A 427 13.46 -45.09 3.51
N LYS A 428 13.70 -45.02 4.83
CA LYS A 428 13.96 -46.20 5.66
C LYS A 428 12.68 -46.99 5.96
N ASN A 429 11.61 -46.29 6.30
CA ASN A 429 10.33 -46.85 6.73
C ASN A 429 9.16 -45.91 6.38
N PRO A 430 8.52 -46.09 5.20
CA PRO A 430 7.43 -45.24 4.75
C PRO A 430 6.23 -45.21 5.70
N GLU A 431 5.91 -46.33 6.34
CA GLU A 431 4.73 -46.42 7.22
C GLU A 431 4.95 -45.67 8.53
N GLU A 432 6.17 -45.68 9.08
CA GLU A 432 6.52 -44.87 10.25
C GLU A 432 6.43 -43.37 9.94
N ALA A 433 6.97 -42.93 8.80
CA ALA A 433 6.83 -41.55 8.37
C ALA A 433 5.36 -41.14 8.19
N LYS A 434 4.54 -41.98 7.55
CA LYS A 434 3.09 -41.72 7.40
C LYS A 434 2.41 -41.56 8.75
N MET A 435 2.67 -42.48 9.70
CA MET A 435 2.08 -42.43 11.04
C MET A 435 2.43 -41.15 11.79
N SER A 436 3.68 -40.69 11.73
CA SER A 436 4.11 -39.40 12.32
C SER A 436 3.44 -38.18 11.69
N LEU A 437 3.12 -38.25 10.40
CA LEU A 437 2.56 -37.13 9.63
C LEU A 437 1.02 -37.12 9.60
N LEU A 438 0.34 -38.10 10.20
CA LEU A 438 -1.13 -38.17 10.27
C LEU A 438 -1.78 -36.97 10.99
N GLY A 439 -1.02 -36.29 11.85
CA GLY A 439 -1.45 -35.09 12.57
C GLY A 439 -1.69 -33.86 11.66
N ILE A 440 -1.15 -33.85 10.43
CA ILE A 440 -1.31 -32.74 9.49
C ILE A 440 -2.80 -32.61 9.09
N PRO A 441 -3.45 -31.45 9.31
CA PRO A 441 -4.86 -31.25 8.96
C PRO A 441 -5.14 -31.50 7.47
N ASN A 442 -6.30 -32.08 7.14
CA ASN A 442 -6.73 -32.34 5.76
C ASN A 442 -7.53 -31.17 5.16
N SER A 443 -7.25 -29.93 5.58
CA SER A 443 -7.90 -28.72 5.04
C SER A 443 -7.29 -28.37 3.68
N ASP A 444 -8.12 -28.03 2.69
CA ASP A 444 -7.70 -27.75 1.30
C ASP A 444 -6.91 -26.43 1.11
N SER A 445 -6.41 -25.79 2.18
CA SER A 445 -5.78 -24.46 2.13
C SER A 445 -4.50 -24.30 2.96
N GLY A 446 -3.92 -25.37 3.52
CA GLY A 446 -2.71 -25.28 4.37
C GLY A 446 -1.43 -25.67 3.63
N THR A 447 -0.28 -25.06 3.96
CA THR A 447 1.03 -25.32 3.31
C THR A 447 1.44 -26.80 3.23
N LEU A 448 1.06 -27.61 4.22
CA LEU A 448 1.41 -29.02 4.31
C LEU A 448 0.32 -29.96 3.80
N TRP A 449 -0.76 -29.44 3.20
CA TRP A 449 -1.96 -30.24 2.87
C TRP A 449 -1.64 -31.43 1.94
N THR A 450 -0.78 -31.22 0.93
CA THR A 450 -0.36 -32.27 -0.02
C THR A 450 0.34 -33.41 0.73
N LEU A 451 1.24 -33.08 1.65
CA LEU A 451 1.92 -34.07 2.48
C LEU A 451 0.95 -34.80 3.41
N GLY A 452 -0.03 -34.09 3.97
CA GLY A 452 -1.08 -34.70 4.79
C GLY A 452 -1.96 -35.69 4.03
N LYS A 453 -2.17 -35.50 2.72
CA LYS A 453 -2.86 -36.47 1.86
C LYS A 453 -1.97 -37.66 1.50
N TRP A 454 -0.69 -37.42 1.22
CA TRP A 454 0.30 -38.49 1.04
C TRP A 454 0.40 -39.39 2.28
N ALA A 455 0.45 -38.80 3.48
CA ALA A 455 0.50 -39.52 4.75
C ALA A 455 -0.69 -40.47 4.96
N ARG A 456 -1.86 -40.10 4.41
CA ARG A 456 -3.11 -40.88 4.50
C ARG A 456 -3.29 -41.87 3.34
N GLY A 457 -2.36 -41.91 2.39
CA GLY A 457 -2.49 -42.73 1.18
C GLY A 457 -3.63 -42.30 0.26
N ILE A 458 -4.04 -41.02 0.32
CA ILE A 458 -5.05 -40.46 -0.58
C ILE A 458 -4.37 -40.15 -1.91
N GLU A 459 -4.96 -40.62 -3.02
CA GLU A 459 -4.45 -40.34 -4.36
C GLU A 459 -4.54 -38.84 -4.65
N ILE A 460 -3.40 -38.24 -5.01
CA ILE A 460 -3.28 -36.83 -5.39
C ILE A 460 -2.90 -36.79 -6.86
N LYS A 461 -3.53 -35.89 -7.61
CA LYS A 461 -3.18 -35.69 -9.02
C LYS A 461 -1.72 -35.22 -9.13
N PRO A 462 -0.95 -35.71 -10.11
CA PRO A 462 0.39 -35.21 -10.38
C PRO A 462 0.40 -33.69 -10.57
N VAL A 463 1.48 -33.05 -10.17
CA VAL A 463 1.68 -31.62 -10.38
C VAL A 463 1.93 -31.38 -11.87
N GLU A 464 0.92 -30.88 -12.59
CA GLU A 464 1.06 -30.54 -14.00
C GLU A 464 1.59 -29.11 -14.19
N GLU A 465 2.50 -28.95 -15.15
CA GLU A 465 2.95 -27.65 -15.66
C GLU A 465 1.82 -26.99 -16.46
N SER A 466 1.69 -25.67 -16.37
CA SER A 466 0.65 -24.97 -17.11
C SER A 466 1.04 -24.82 -18.58
N ARG A 467 0.15 -25.22 -19.50
CA ARG A 467 0.35 -25.07 -20.95
C ARG A 467 -0.54 -23.95 -21.45
N GLN A 468 0.06 -22.85 -21.89
CA GLN A 468 -0.68 -21.73 -22.48
C GLN A 468 -0.54 -21.79 -24.01
N ARG A 469 -1.66 -21.69 -24.70
CA ARG A 469 -1.72 -21.66 -26.16
C ARG A 469 -1.79 -20.20 -26.60
N PHE A 470 -0.85 -19.77 -27.40
CA PHE A 470 -0.76 -18.43 -27.96
C PHE A 470 -0.87 -18.51 -29.48
N TRP A 471 -1.51 -17.53 -30.09
CA TRP A 471 -1.55 -17.42 -31.55
C TRP A 471 -0.59 -16.32 -31.99
N GLN A 472 0.38 -16.66 -32.85
CA GLN A 472 1.25 -15.67 -33.51
C GLN A 472 0.93 -15.68 -35.00
N GLY A 473 0.00 -14.83 -35.41
CA GLY A 473 -0.62 -14.91 -36.74
C GLY A 473 -1.49 -16.16 -36.87
N GLU A 474 -1.32 -16.94 -37.95
CA GLU A 474 -2.07 -18.20 -38.18
C GLU A 474 -1.45 -19.43 -37.48
N LYS A 475 -0.37 -19.27 -36.69
CA LYS A 475 0.30 -20.38 -36.00
C LYS A 475 -0.04 -20.40 -34.51
N GLU A 476 -0.56 -21.54 -34.05
CA GLU A 476 -0.69 -21.87 -32.63
C GLU A 476 0.71 -22.23 -32.08
N ILE A 477 1.15 -21.50 -31.07
CA ILE A 477 2.36 -21.75 -30.29
C ILE A 477 1.94 -22.12 -28.88
N VAL A 478 2.24 -23.34 -28.45
CA VAL A 478 2.06 -23.76 -27.06
C VAL A 478 3.31 -23.37 -26.29
N LYS A 479 3.20 -22.44 -25.33
CA LYS A 479 4.28 -22.12 -24.39
C LYS A 479 3.97 -22.77 -23.04
N ILE A 480 4.91 -23.57 -22.55
CA ILE A 480 4.85 -24.13 -21.19
C ILE A 480 5.23 -23.00 -20.24
N GLN A 481 4.33 -22.67 -19.32
CA GLN A 481 4.63 -21.82 -18.18
C GLN A 481 4.95 -22.73 -16.99
N TYR A 482 6.23 -22.74 -16.63
CA TYR A 482 6.75 -23.52 -15.51
C TYR A 482 6.35 -22.88 -14.17
N ARG A 483 6.03 -23.71 -13.17
CA ARG A 483 5.82 -23.22 -11.79
C ARG A 483 7.14 -22.80 -11.14
N ASP A 484 7.03 -21.91 -10.16
CA ASP A 484 8.15 -21.44 -9.33
C ASP A 484 8.95 -22.58 -8.70
N LEU A 485 10.28 -22.40 -8.62
CA LEU A 485 11.23 -23.43 -8.17
C LEU A 485 10.88 -24.04 -6.81
N LEU A 486 10.71 -23.22 -5.77
CA LEU A 486 10.42 -23.72 -4.41
C LEU A 486 9.07 -24.43 -4.34
N THR A 487 8.04 -23.86 -4.99
CA THR A 487 6.70 -24.45 -5.06
C THR A 487 6.74 -25.79 -5.77
N MET A 488 7.39 -25.88 -6.95
CA MET A 488 7.46 -27.12 -7.71
C MET A 488 8.23 -28.19 -6.95
N ARG A 489 9.39 -27.83 -6.38
CA ARG A 489 10.18 -28.75 -5.56
C ARG A 489 9.36 -29.28 -4.38
N ARG A 490 8.75 -28.38 -3.59
CA ARG A 490 7.95 -28.75 -2.41
C ARG A 490 6.81 -29.70 -2.78
N GLU A 491 6.00 -29.32 -3.75
CA GLU A 491 4.86 -30.15 -4.16
C GLU A 491 5.34 -31.50 -4.68
N LEU A 492 6.36 -31.55 -5.55
CA LEU A 492 6.91 -32.82 -6.04
C LEU A 492 7.37 -33.71 -4.88
N LEU A 493 8.20 -33.18 -3.97
CA LEU A 493 8.68 -33.92 -2.80
C LEU A 493 7.54 -34.46 -1.93
N PHE A 494 6.46 -33.70 -1.74
CA PHE A 494 5.30 -34.16 -0.97
C PHE A 494 4.55 -35.32 -1.64
N HIS A 495 4.60 -35.46 -2.96
CA HIS A 495 3.99 -36.59 -3.68
C HIS A 495 4.85 -37.86 -3.63
N THR A 496 6.16 -37.69 -3.56
CA THR A 496 7.14 -38.76 -3.77
C THR A 496 8.07 -38.91 -2.55
N MET A 497 7.59 -38.52 -1.37
CA MET A 497 8.36 -38.55 -0.14
C MET A 497 8.94 -39.95 0.12
N GLY A 498 10.24 -40.02 0.42
CA GLY A 498 10.94 -41.28 0.65
C GLY A 498 11.28 -42.08 -0.62
N GLN A 499 11.19 -41.49 -1.82
CA GLN A 499 11.68 -42.14 -3.05
C GLN A 499 13.20 -42.04 -3.22
N TRP A 500 13.85 -41.11 -2.53
CA TRP A 500 15.26 -40.81 -2.76
C TRP A 500 16.11 -41.01 -1.49
N PRO A 501 17.37 -41.45 -1.62
CA PRO A 501 18.23 -41.72 -0.48
C PRO A 501 18.56 -40.45 0.33
N CYS A 502 18.64 -39.30 -0.37
CA CYS A 502 18.79 -37.98 0.22
C CYS A 502 18.30 -36.91 -0.77
N LEU A 503 18.01 -35.71 -0.28
CA LEU A 503 17.70 -34.55 -1.13
C LEU A 503 19.02 -33.84 -1.50
N LEU A 504 19.23 -33.55 -2.78
CA LEU A 504 20.44 -32.87 -3.24
C LEU A 504 20.53 -31.45 -2.71
N SER A 505 19.40 -30.77 -2.57
CA SER A 505 19.34 -29.38 -2.10
C SER A 505 19.30 -29.22 -0.58
N THR A 506 19.49 -30.30 0.19
CA THR A 506 19.65 -30.20 1.66
C THR A 506 20.81 -29.24 1.97
N PRO A 507 20.66 -28.27 2.88
CA PRO A 507 21.77 -27.36 3.20
C PRO A 507 23.01 -28.09 3.75
N SER A 508 24.19 -27.51 3.52
CA SER A 508 25.43 -27.89 4.22
C SER A 508 25.66 -27.04 5.47
N PHE A 509 25.06 -25.86 5.50
CA PHE A 509 25.21 -24.86 6.55
C PHE A 509 23.85 -24.26 6.94
N GLU A 510 23.77 -23.66 8.12
CA GLU A 510 22.53 -23.06 8.64
C GLU A 510 22.01 -21.86 7.83
N ASP A 511 22.86 -21.28 6.96
CA ASP A 511 22.50 -20.20 6.04
C ASP A 511 21.81 -20.68 4.75
N LEU A 512 21.54 -21.99 4.62
CA LEU A 512 21.00 -22.68 3.44
C LEU A 512 22.00 -22.95 2.31
N SER A 513 23.24 -22.48 2.40
CA SER A 513 24.25 -22.76 1.37
C SER A 513 24.72 -24.22 1.41
N ILE A 514 25.23 -24.67 0.27
CA ILE A 514 25.69 -26.04 0.04
C ILE A 514 27.16 -25.99 -0.38
N SER A 515 28.01 -26.76 0.30
CA SER A 515 29.40 -26.97 -0.15
C SER A 515 29.44 -27.96 -1.31
N VAL A 516 30.35 -27.75 -2.26
CA VAL A 516 30.52 -28.64 -3.42
C VAL A 516 30.82 -30.08 -2.99
N GLU A 517 31.57 -30.26 -1.90
CA GLU A 517 31.94 -31.57 -1.35
C GLU A 517 30.71 -32.37 -0.91
N ASP A 518 29.85 -31.78 -0.08
CA ASP A 518 28.59 -32.40 0.39
C ASP A 518 27.64 -32.70 -0.77
N PHE A 519 27.58 -31.81 -1.77
CA PHE A 519 26.76 -32.04 -2.97
C PHE A 519 27.25 -33.27 -3.76
N LEU A 520 28.56 -33.41 -3.95
CA LEU A 520 29.17 -34.58 -4.60
C LEU A 520 29.03 -35.86 -3.76
N GLU A 521 29.09 -35.77 -2.43
CA GLU A 521 28.85 -36.90 -1.53
C GLU A 521 27.42 -37.43 -1.68
N ARG A 522 26.42 -36.55 -1.73
CA ARG A 522 25.02 -36.93 -1.97
C ARG A 522 24.84 -37.58 -3.33
N LEU A 523 25.45 -37.05 -4.40
CA LEU A 523 25.42 -37.69 -5.71
C LEU A 523 26.07 -39.09 -5.70
N SER A 524 27.12 -39.27 -4.91
CA SER A 524 27.77 -40.57 -4.73
C SER A 524 26.85 -41.58 -4.05
N LEU A 525 25.95 -41.15 -3.13
CA LEU A 525 24.93 -42.02 -2.53
C LEU A 525 23.92 -42.52 -3.56
N TYR A 526 23.42 -41.64 -4.44
CA TYR A 526 22.53 -42.05 -5.55
C TYR A 526 23.16 -43.15 -6.41
N ARG A 527 24.46 -43.00 -6.73
CA ARG A 527 25.21 -44.02 -7.49
C ARG A 527 25.39 -45.32 -6.69
N ALA A 528 25.76 -45.22 -5.41
CA ALA A 528 25.95 -46.38 -4.54
C ALA A 528 24.66 -47.22 -4.42
N GLU A 529 23.51 -46.54 -4.39
CA GLU A 529 22.19 -47.14 -4.34
C GLU A 529 21.56 -47.44 -5.72
N LYS A 530 22.35 -47.28 -6.80
CA LYS A 530 22.03 -47.64 -8.19
C LYS A 530 20.80 -46.91 -8.76
N PHE A 531 20.58 -45.66 -8.35
CA PHE A 531 19.64 -44.78 -9.04
C PHE A 531 20.14 -44.48 -10.45
N SER A 532 19.20 -44.27 -11.37
CA SER A 532 19.50 -43.89 -12.76
C SER A 532 19.19 -42.42 -13.07
N TYR A 533 18.61 -41.67 -12.12
CA TYR A 533 18.25 -40.28 -12.30
C TYR A 533 18.16 -39.49 -10.99
N VAL A 534 18.12 -38.16 -11.13
CA VAL A 534 17.83 -37.19 -10.07
C VAL A 534 16.62 -36.34 -10.45
N SER A 535 15.96 -35.75 -9.45
CA SER A 535 14.82 -34.85 -9.64
C SER A 535 15.28 -33.46 -10.09
N GLU A 536 14.73 -32.93 -11.19
CA GLU A 536 15.13 -31.61 -11.74
C GLU A 536 14.90 -30.44 -10.77
N PRO A 537 13.73 -30.25 -10.13
CA PRO A 537 13.52 -29.11 -9.23
C PRO A 537 14.44 -29.12 -8.00
N ASP A 538 14.76 -30.32 -7.48
CA ASP A 538 15.69 -30.47 -6.35
C ASP A 538 17.14 -30.23 -6.77
N LEU A 539 17.55 -30.70 -7.95
CA LEU A 539 18.84 -30.36 -8.55
C LEU A 539 18.99 -28.86 -8.76
N GLN A 540 17.99 -28.21 -9.38
CA GLN A 540 18.07 -26.79 -9.70
C GLN A 540 18.22 -25.94 -8.42
N LEU A 541 17.48 -26.26 -7.35
CA LEU A 541 17.65 -25.58 -6.05
C LEU A 541 19.01 -25.88 -5.41
N ALA A 542 19.57 -27.08 -5.58
CA ALA A 542 20.91 -27.39 -5.09
C ALA A 542 21.97 -26.52 -5.78
N LEU A 543 21.87 -26.36 -7.11
CA LEU A 543 22.79 -25.56 -7.91
C LEU A 543 22.78 -24.07 -7.54
N THR A 544 21.61 -23.49 -7.23
CA THR A 544 21.50 -22.07 -6.81
C THR A 544 22.04 -21.82 -5.40
N ARG A 545 22.15 -22.88 -4.56
CA ARG A 545 22.68 -22.82 -3.20
C ARG A 545 24.17 -23.15 -3.08
N LEU A 546 24.83 -23.57 -4.17
CA LEU A 546 26.25 -23.89 -4.15
C LEU A 546 27.10 -22.68 -3.74
N ASP A 547 28.01 -22.89 -2.78
CA ASP A 547 29.00 -21.90 -2.38
C ASP A 547 30.17 -21.87 -3.36
N MET A 548 30.00 -21.10 -4.43
CA MET A 548 31.01 -20.91 -5.47
C MET A 548 32.18 -20.03 -5.03
N GLU A 549 32.02 -19.22 -3.98
CA GLU A 549 33.07 -18.30 -3.51
C GLU A 549 34.16 -19.05 -2.75
N THR A 550 33.79 -19.89 -1.78
CA THR A 550 34.77 -20.73 -1.06
C THR A 550 35.49 -21.67 -2.04
N PHE A 551 34.76 -22.23 -3.01
CA PHE A 551 35.32 -23.05 -4.10
C PHE A 551 36.24 -22.29 -5.07
N SER A 552 36.25 -20.95 -5.02
CA SER A 552 37.13 -20.11 -5.86
C SER A 552 38.34 -19.54 -5.12
N GLN A 553 38.29 -19.50 -3.77
CA GLN A 553 39.31 -18.86 -2.93
C GLN A 553 40.42 -19.81 -2.45
N GLU A 554 40.23 -21.14 -2.51
CA GLU A 554 41.34 -22.09 -2.28
C GLU A 554 42.42 -21.88 -3.36
N ASP A 555 43.71 -21.76 -2.95
CA ASP A 555 44.87 -21.39 -3.79
C ASP A 555 44.67 -21.73 -5.28
N ILE A 556 44.81 -20.75 -6.19
CA ILE A 556 44.56 -20.90 -7.65
C ILE A 556 45.23 -22.17 -8.25
N SER A 557 46.36 -22.63 -7.67
CA SER A 557 47.02 -23.90 -8.00
C SER A 557 46.32 -25.16 -7.48
N LYS A 558 45.77 -25.17 -6.26
CA LYS A 558 44.94 -26.25 -5.69
C LYS A 558 43.56 -26.28 -6.34
N CYS A 559 42.96 -25.10 -6.58
CA CYS A 559 41.69 -24.92 -7.26
C CYS A 559 41.64 -25.61 -8.64
N LYS A 560 42.73 -25.59 -9.43
CA LYS A 560 42.80 -26.33 -10.70
C LYS A 560 42.78 -27.84 -10.50
N GLU A 561 43.52 -28.34 -9.51
CA GLU A 561 43.62 -29.78 -9.22
C GLU A 561 42.33 -30.32 -8.58
N GLU A 562 41.69 -29.56 -7.69
CA GLU A 562 40.39 -29.87 -7.09
C GLU A 562 39.25 -29.81 -8.11
N ARG A 563 39.22 -28.80 -9.00
CA ARG A 563 38.27 -28.75 -10.12
C ARG A 563 38.46 -29.93 -11.07
N SER A 564 39.69 -30.27 -11.43
CA SER A 564 39.97 -31.46 -12.25
C SER A 564 39.51 -32.75 -11.56
N LYS A 565 39.77 -32.93 -10.27
CA LYS A 565 39.28 -34.08 -9.49
C LYS A 565 37.75 -34.12 -9.38
N CYS A 566 37.10 -32.97 -9.22
CA CYS A 566 35.63 -32.88 -9.23
C CYS A 566 35.06 -33.24 -10.59
N VAL A 567 35.63 -32.72 -11.69
CA VAL A 567 35.21 -33.07 -13.06
C VAL A 567 35.43 -34.56 -13.34
N GLU A 568 36.55 -35.15 -12.90
CA GLU A 568 36.79 -36.59 -12.99
C GLU A 568 35.70 -37.40 -12.25
N LYS A 569 35.36 -37.03 -11.01
CA LYS A 569 34.25 -37.66 -10.25
C LYS A 569 32.90 -37.50 -10.94
N LEU A 570 32.64 -36.35 -11.57
CA LEU A 570 31.39 -36.07 -12.29
C LEU A 570 31.28 -36.88 -13.59
N GLN A 571 32.39 -37.10 -14.30
CA GLN A 571 32.44 -37.93 -15.51
C GLN A 571 32.13 -39.40 -15.24
N GLU A 572 32.26 -39.85 -13.98
CA GLU A 572 31.87 -41.21 -13.58
C GLU A 572 30.37 -41.36 -13.23
N LEU A 573 29.59 -40.26 -13.25
CA LEU A 573 28.15 -40.27 -12.93
C LEU A 573 27.31 -40.55 -14.19
N ASP A 574 26.76 -41.76 -14.28
CA ASP A 574 25.77 -42.16 -15.30
C ASP A 574 24.33 -41.90 -14.80
N LEU A 575 24.08 -40.68 -14.29
CA LEU A 575 22.77 -40.26 -13.79
C LEU A 575 22.11 -39.32 -14.81
N LYS A 576 20.81 -39.50 -15.04
CA LYS A 576 19.97 -38.61 -15.87
C LYS A 576 19.23 -37.59 -15.01
N ILE A 577 18.63 -36.59 -15.65
CA ILE A 577 17.80 -35.57 -14.99
C ILE A 577 16.34 -35.83 -15.38
N GLN A 578 15.47 -36.09 -14.41
CA GLN A 578 14.05 -36.33 -14.64
C GLN A 578 13.22 -35.07 -14.35
N LEU A 579 12.39 -34.69 -15.31
CA LEU A 579 11.42 -33.60 -15.19
C LEU A 579 10.19 -34.05 -14.38
N PRO A 580 9.41 -33.13 -13.79
CA PRO A 580 8.15 -33.48 -13.12
C PRO A 580 7.14 -34.21 -14.01
N SER A 581 7.26 -34.11 -15.34
CA SER A 581 6.46 -34.87 -16.31
C SER A 581 6.79 -36.37 -16.34
N GLY A 582 7.92 -36.78 -15.76
CA GLY A 582 8.48 -38.13 -15.84
C GLY A 582 9.46 -38.35 -16.99
N GLU A 583 9.54 -37.40 -17.92
CA GLU A 583 10.48 -37.40 -19.05
C GLU A 583 11.91 -37.05 -18.59
N PHE A 584 12.91 -37.50 -19.34
CA PHE A 584 14.30 -37.11 -19.10
C PHE A 584 14.65 -35.83 -19.85
N LEU A 585 15.53 -35.02 -19.27
CA LEU A 585 16.06 -33.82 -19.89
C LEU A 585 16.88 -34.20 -21.14
N GLN A 586 16.56 -33.57 -22.27
CA GLN A 586 17.21 -33.81 -23.55
C GLN A 586 17.81 -32.52 -24.12
N ASP A 587 18.85 -32.68 -24.94
CA ASP A 587 19.43 -31.58 -25.72
C ASP A 587 18.61 -31.23 -26.97
N GLU A 588 19.05 -30.24 -27.75
CA GLU A 588 18.37 -29.82 -28.99
C GLU A 588 18.29 -30.93 -30.05
N GLU A 589 19.14 -31.96 -29.95
CA GLU A 589 19.17 -33.12 -30.86
C GLU A 589 18.30 -34.29 -30.33
N GLY A 590 17.68 -34.15 -29.16
CA GLY A 590 16.82 -35.15 -28.54
C GLY A 590 17.57 -36.24 -27.77
N LYS A 591 18.85 -36.04 -27.45
CA LYS A 591 19.67 -36.97 -26.66
C LYS A 591 19.61 -36.59 -25.18
N ASP A 592 19.46 -37.60 -24.32
CA ASP A 592 19.44 -37.40 -22.87
C ASP A 592 20.74 -36.72 -22.38
N ILE A 593 20.59 -35.64 -21.61
CA ILE A 593 21.71 -34.92 -21.00
C ILE A 593 22.14 -35.65 -19.72
N LEU A 594 23.43 -35.97 -19.62
CA LEU A 594 23.99 -36.58 -18.42
C LEU A 594 24.22 -35.53 -17.33
N LEU A 595 23.89 -35.90 -16.09
CA LEU A 595 24.01 -35.03 -14.93
C LEU A 595 25.44 -34.54 -14.71
N GLY A 596 26.43 -35.43 -14.88
CA GLY A 596 27.84 -35.09 -14.71
C GLY A 596 28.33 -34.01 -15.68
N GLU A 597 27.86 -34.07 -16.94
CA GLU A 597 28.19 -33.08 -17.98
C GLU A 597 27.59 -31.71 -17.65
N LEU A 598 26.31 -31.68 -17.25
CA LEU A 598 25.61 -30.45 -16.90
C LEU A 598 26.22 -29.76 -15.66
N ILE A 599 26.53 -30.52 -14.60
CA ILE A 599 27.15 -29.95 -13.39
C ILE A 599 28.56 -29.42 -13.71
N ALA A 600 29.35 -30.15 -14.50
CA ALA A 600 30.69 -29.71 -14.89
C ALA A 600 30.63 -28.38 -15.67
N ALA A 601 29.65 -28.23 -16.58
CA ALA A 601 29.41 -26.97 -17.27
C ALA A 601 28.99 -25.85 -16.29
N TYR A 602 28.08 -26.13 -15.37
CA TYR A 602 27.58 -25.14 -14.40
C TYR A 602 28.67 -24.63 -13.44
N LEU A 603 29.60 -25.49 -13.01
CA LEU A 603 30.72 -25.06 -12.17
C LEU A 603 31.66 -24.05 -12.88
N HIS A 604 31.62 -24.00 -14.21
CA HIS A 604 32.37 -23.03 -15.02
C HIS A 604 31.54 -21.79 -15.41
N ASP A 605 30.21 -21.93 -15.49
CA ASP A 605 29.26 -20.88 -15.86
C ASP A 605 28.05 -20.92 -14.90
N PRO A 606 28.21 -20.52 -13.62
CA PRO A 606 27.14 -20.53 -12.63
C PRO A 606 26.26 -19.27 -12.75
N TYR A 607 25.15 -19.22 -12.01
CA TYR A 607 24.39 -17.98 -11.86
C TYR A 607 25.26 -16.87 -11.24
N VAL A 608 25.14 -15.66 -11.79
CA VAL A 608 25.80 -14.45 -11.29
C VAL A 608 24.73 -13.49 -10.77
N GLU A 609 24.95 -12.94 -9.58
CA GLU A 609 24.05 -11.93 -9.02
C GLU A 609 24.02 -10.68 -9.93
N PRO A 610 22.85 -10.23 -10.40
CA PRO A 610 22.75 -9.00 -11.17
C PRO A 610 22.98 -7.76 -10.29
N ASP A 611 23.44 -6.67 -10.89
CA ASP A 611 23.46 -5.37 -10.22
C ASP A 611 22.03 -4.96 -9.85
N PHE A 612 21.83 -4.60 -8.58
CA PHE A 612 20.52 -4.21 -8.06
C PHE A 612 20.40 -2.69 -7.89
N PHE A 613 19.35 -2.12 -8.48
CA PHE A 613 18.97 -0.71 -8.30
C PHE A 613 17.45 -0.60 -8.08
N PRO A 614 17.01 0.15 -7.06
CA PRO A 614 15.58 0.40 -6.82
C PRO A 614 14.90 1.05 -8.02
N GLY A 615 13.76 0.49 -8.46
CA GLY A 615 12.91 1.09 -9.49
C GLY A 615 11.95 2.15 -8.91
N GLU A 616 11.17 2.84 -9.75
CA GLU A 616 10.17 3.81 -9.28
C GLU A 616 9.09 3.19 -8.39
N THR A 617 8.82 1.90 -8.58
CA THR A 617 7.90 1.11 -7.74
C THR A 617 8.64 -0.09 -7.14
N PRO A 618 8.17 -0.62 -5.99
CA PRO A 618 8.77 -1.81 -5.37
C PRO A 618 8.52 -3.10 -6.18
N TYR A 619 7.81 -3.02 -7.31
CA TYR A 619 7.50 -4.15 -8.19
C TYR A 619 8.37 -4.08 -9.44
N TRP A 620 9.63 -4.45 -9.33
CA TRP A 620 10.51 -4.53 -10.50
C TRP A 620 10.40 -5.90 -11.16
N LYS A 621 10.27 -5.89 -12.48
CA LYS A 621 10.40 -7.06 -13.34
C LYS A 621 11.83 -7.12 -13.86
N VAL A 622 12.71 -7.79 -13.12
CA VAL A 622 14.07 -8.07 -13.61
C VAL A 622 14.13 -9.55 -13.97
N GLU A 623 14.33 -9.83 -15.25
CA GLU A 623 14.50 -11.18 -15.78
C GLU A 623 15.90 -11.65 -15.41
N LEU A 624 16.00 -12.73 -14.64
CA LEU A 624 17.28 -13.35 -14.32
C LEU A 624 17.76 -14.11 -15.55
N ASN A 625 18.92 -13.73 -16.08
CA ASN A 625 19.51 -14.46 -17.20
C ASN A 625 19.99 -15.83 -16.72
N MET A 626 19.45 -16.88 -17.34
CA MET A 626 19.90 -18.25 -17.09
C MET A 626 21.26 -18.48 -17.78
N PRO A 627 22.26 -19.04 -17.08
CA PRO A 627 23.55 -19.34 -17.69
C PRO A 627 23.40 -20.39 -18.79
N GLU A 628 24.28 -20.34 -19.79
CA GLU A 628 24.23 -21.25 -20.94
C GLU A 628 24.43 -22.71 -20.50
N SER A 629 25.20 -22.93 -19.43
CA SER A 629 25.44 -24.25 -18.82
C SER A 629 24.18 -25.03 -18.44
N ILE A 630 23.09 -24.35 -18.11
CA ILE A 630 21.83 -24.96 -17.63
C ILE A 630 20.61 -24.48 -18.40
N LYS A 631 20.81 -23.84 -19.56
CA LYS A 631 19.75 -23.30 -20.41
C LYS A 631 18.77 -24.36 -20.93
N ALA A 632 19.18 -25.63 -20.94
CA ALA A 632 18.31 -26.75 -21.23
C ALA A 632 17.24 -26.99 -20.13
N LEU A 633 17.51 -26.59 -18.88
CA LEU A 633 16.57 -26.76 -17.77
C LEU A 633 15.36 -25.82 -17.91
N PRO A 634 14.19 -26.23 -17.40
CA PRO A 634 13.06 -25.32 -17.20
C PRO A 634 13.45 -24.04 -16.45
N TYR A 635 13.01 -22.89 -16.97
CA TYR A 635 13.18 -21.61 -16.27
C TYR A 635 12.13 -21.47 -15.16
N ARG A 636 12.52 -21.75 -13.91
CA ARG A 636 11.62 -21.75 -12.72
C ARG A 636 11.81 -20.57 -11.77
N LEU A 637 12.72 -19.65 -12.10
CA LEU A 637 12.94 -18.41 -11.35
C LEU A 637 11.93 -17.35 -11.82
N SER A 638 10.69 -17.47 -11.36
CA SER A 638 9.61 -16.54 -11.72
C SER A 638 9.67 -15.24 -10.89
N TYR A 639 8.70 -14.35 -11.09
CA TYR A 639 8.48 -13.00 -10.53
C TYR A 639 8.54 -12.86 -8.99
N SER A 640 8.87 -13.92 -8.25
CA SER A 640 8.86 -13.93 -6.77
C SER A 640 10.21 -13.51 -6.17
N HIS A 641 10.44 -12.20 -6.16
CA HIS A 641 11.54 -11.54 -5.43
C HIS A 641 11.61 -11.91 -3.93
N ASN A 642 10.50 -12.31 -3.31
CA ASN A 642 10.44 -12.57 -1.86
C ASN A 642 11.04 -13.89 -1.42
N ALA A 643 11.22 -14.85 -2.33
CA ALA A 643 11.77 -16.17 -2.04
C ALA A 643 13.26 -16.30 -2.38
N LEU A 644 13.84 -15.28 -3.01
CA LEU A 644 15.21 -15.34 -3.53
C LEU A 644 16.25 -15.57 -2.44
N PHE A 645 16.04 -15.10 -1.21
CA PHE A 645 16.96 -15.36 -0.10
C PHE A 645 17.11 -16.85 0.22
N SER A 646 16.08 -17.66 -0.02
CA SER A 646 16.11 -19.12 0.16
C SER A 646 16.68 -19.85 -1.05
N ILE A 647 16.65 -19.24 -2.23
CA ILE A 647 17.17 -19.80 -3.50
C ILE A 647 18.66 -19.50 -3.65
N PHE A 648 19.06 -18.24 -3.37
CA PHE A 648 20.41 -17.70 -3.48
C PHE A 648 20.88 -17.13 -2.13
N PRO A 649 21.20 -17.98 -1.14
CA PRO A 649 21.48 -17.55 0.24
C PRO A 649 22.73 -16.67 0.42
N ASN A 650 23.63 -16.64 -0.58
CA ASN A 650 24.89 -15.90 -0.54
C ASN A 650 24.90 -14.63 -1.40
N TRP A 651 23.80 -14.30 -2.06
CA TRP A 651 23.65 -13.04 -2.82
C TRP A 651 23.33 -11.87 -1.90
N GLY A 652 23.62 -10.65 -2.34
CA GLY A 652 23.35 -9.38 -1.68
C GLY A 652 21.93 -8.86 -1.95
N ASP A 653 21.83 -7.56 -2.22
CA ASP A 653 20.57 -6.80 -2.25
C ASP A 653 19.54 -7.44 -3.19
N TYR A 654 19.98 -8.05 -4.31
CA TYR A 654 19.09 -8.67 -5.28
C TYR A 654 18.26 -9.82 -4.69
N SER A 655 18.83 -10.56 -3.73
CA SER A 655 18.14 -11.69 -3.08
C SER A 655 17.41 -11.33 -1.79
N LEU A 656 17.69 -10.14 -1.23
CA LEU A 656 17.30 -9.74 0.12
C LEU A 656 16.10 -8.81 0.16
N THR A 657 15.39 -8.67 -0.95
CA THR A 657 14.30 -7.71 -1.15
C THR A 657 13.05 -8.02 -0.35
N ALA A 658 12.96 -9.22 0.24
CA ALA A 658 11.85 -9.66 1.09
C ALA A 658 11.73 -8.87 2.41
N VAL A 659 12.78 -8.15 2.82
CA VAL A 659 12.74 -7.25 3.98
C VAL A 659 12.38 -5.85 3.50
N HIS A 660 11.20 -5.35 3.86
CA HIS A 660 10.74 -3.99 3.54
C HIS A 660 9.56 -3.59 4.42
N ARG A 661 9.45 -2.30 4.75
CA ARG A 661 8.47 -1.79 5.74
C ARG A 661 7.07 -1.57 5.14
N ASP A 662 6.98 -1.13 3.90
CA ASP A 662 5.71 -0.67 3.31
C ASP A 662 4.73 -1.78 2.93
N PHE A 663 5.13 -3.04 3.08
CA PHE A 663 4.35 -4.21 2.67
C PHE A 663 3.83 -4.98 3.89
N GLU A 664 2.74 -4.49 4.47
CA GLU A 664 2.04 -5.13 5.60
C GLU A 664 1.37 -6.48 5.24
N VAL A 665 1.58 -7.05 4.05
CA VAL A 665 0.76 -8.15 3.51
C VAL A 665 1.50 -9.49 3.38
N TYR A 666 2.82 -9.58 3.64
CA TYR A 666 3.49 -10.88 3.76
C TYR A 666 3.55 -11.30 5.23
N HIS A 667 2.58 -12.12 5.64
CA HIS A 667 2.70 -12.89 6.87
C HIS A 667 4.04 -13.68 6.79
N GLY A 668 4.90 -13.66 7.82
CA GLY A 668 6.20 -14.38 7.80
C GLY A 668 7.48 -13.55 7.62
N GLN A 669 7.41 -12.22 7.53
CA GLN A 669 8.61 -11.35 7.52
C GLN A 669 9.54 -11.58 8.72
N GLY A 670 8.99 -11.87 9.91
CA GLY A 670 9.80 -12.21 11.08
C GLY A 670 10.63 -13.48 10.87
N ILE A 671 10.06 -14.52 10.24
CA ILE A 671 10.74 -15.79 9.94
C ILE A 671 11.83 -15.58 8.89
N ILE A 672 11.54 -14.77 7.86
CA ILE A 672 12.52 -14.37 6.84
C ILE A 672 13.71 -13.70 7.51
N MET A 673 13.48 -12.70 8.38
CA MET A 673 14.56 -12.04 9.12
C MET A 673 15.37 -13.01 9.97
N ARG A 674 14.75 -14.00 10.63
CA ARG A 674 15.49 -15.05 11.35
C ARG A 674 16.43 -15.82 10.43
N GLN A 675 15.98 -16.16 9.22
CA GLN A 675 16.84 -16.85 8.27
C GLN A 675 17.98 -15.97 7.76
N LEU A 676 17.71 -14.69 7.50
CA LEU A 676 18.75 -13.73 7.10
C LEU A 676 19.78 -13.48 8.20
N ALA A 677 19.37 -13.55 9.48
CA ALA A 677 20.27 -13.49 10.62
C ALA A 677 21.22 -14.69 10.71
N ARG A 678 21.05 -15.74 9.89
CA ARG A 678 21.95 -16.89 9.79
C ARG A 678 22.90 -16.82 8.61
N ARG A 679 23.02 -15.70 7.91
CA ARG A 679 23.90 -15.59 6.74
C ARG A 679 25.37 -15.62 7.11
N ARG A 680 26.23 -16.13 6.21
CA ARG A 680 27.70 -15.98 6.35
C ARG A 680 28.21 -14.60 5.98
N LYS A 681 27.43 -13.84 5.19
CA LYS A 681 27.79 -12.50 4.72
C LYS A 681 26.97 -11.44 5.45
N PRO A 682 27.58 -10.30 5.81
CA PRO A 682 26.85 -9.13 6.26
C PRO A 682 25.70 -8.75 5.32
N LEU A 683 24.69 -8.07 5.86
CA LEU A 683 23.63 -7.52 5.03
C LEU A 683 24.20 -6.43 4.13
N SER A 684 23.79 -6.46 2.85
CA SER A 684 24.14 -5.43 1.87
C SER A 684 23.43 -4.11 2.17
N LYS A 685 23.90 -3.04 1.53
CA LYS A 685 23.51 -1.66 1.85
C LYS A 685 22.00 -1.40 1.82
N GLY A 686 21.28 -1.94 0.84
CA GLY A 686 19.84 -1.76 0.72
C GLY A 686 19.08 -2.63 1.70
N ALA A 687 19.49 -3.89 1.85
CA ALA A 687 18.90 -4.83 2.81
C ALA A 687 19.04 -4.32 4.24
N LEU A 688 20.19 -3.73 4.57
CA LEU A 688 20.44 -3.14 5.88
C LEU A 688 19.59 -1.89 6.13
N MET A 689 19.39 -1.03 5.13
CA MET A 689 18.49 0.12 5.27
C MET A 689 17.05 -0.33 5.52
N ASN A 690 16.59 -1.36 4.80
CA ASN A 690 15.25 -1.90 4.98
C ASN A 690 15.09 -2.71 6.28
N TRP A 691 16.17 -3.36 6.76
CA TRP A 691 16.23 -3.99 8.07
C TRP A 691 16.01 -2.97 9.20
N ILE A 692 16.61 -1.77 9.09
CA ILE A 692 16.38 -0.68 10.03
C ILE A 692 14.92 -0.22 9.95
N ALA A 693 14.39 -0.03 8.73
CA ALA A 693 13.05 0.52 8.53
C ALA A 693 11.91 -0.38 9.01
N VAL A 694 12.09 -1.72 8.97
CA VAL A 694 11.01 -2.70 9.22
C VAL A 694 10.35 -2.51 10.58
N PHE A 695 11.13 -2.15 11.62
CA PHE A 695 10.63 -1.97 12.98
C PHE A 695 9.63 -0.81 13.14
N GLY A 696 9.52 0.06 12.14
CA GLY A 696 8.53 1.13 12.13
C GLY A 696 7.10 0.68 11.81
N ARG A 697 6.91 -0.57 11.34
CA ARG A 697 5.61 -1.10 10.89
C ARG A 697 5.50 -2.63 10.97
N LEU A 698 5.98 -3.24 12.06
CA LEU A 698 5.81 -4.68 12.29
C LEU A 698 4.43 -5.00 12.88
N SER A 699 3.80 -6.08 12.41
CA SER A 699 2.62 -6.66 13.06
C SER A 699 3.00 -7.41 14.34
N ASP A 700 2.07 -7.51 15.29
CA ASP A 700 2.26 -8.25 16.56
C ASP A 700 2.75 -9.69 16.32
N GLU A 701 2.27 -10.33 15.24
CA GLU A 701 2.63 -11.69 14.84
C GLU A 701 4.09 -11.85 14.41
N ASN A 702 4.69 -10.82 13.78
CA ASN A 702 6.07 -10.86 13.31
C ASN A 702 7.07 -10.26 14.31
N ALA A 703 6.58 -9.46 15.26
CA ALA A 703 7.41 -8.68 16.18
C ALA A 703 8.38 -9.56 16.97
N GLU A 704 7.93 -10.68 17.55
CA GLU A 704 8.78 -11.55 18.37
C GLU A 704 9.97 -12.12 17.57
N GLU A 705 9.71 -12.66 16.39
CA GLU A 705 10.76 -13.26 15.55
C GLU A 705 11.70 -12.20 14.96
N ALA A 706 11.19 -11.02 14.59
CA ALA A 706 12.01 -9.90 14.15
C ALA A 706 12.95 -9.39 15.27
N LEU A 707 12.47 -9.32 16.51
CA LEU A 707 13.29 -8.94 17.67
C LEU A 707 14.43 -9.92 17.94
N LYS A 708 14.13 -11.23 17.88
CA LYS A 708 15.16 -12.28 17.99
C LYS A 708 16.17 -12.17 16.84
N ALA A 709 15.68 -12.00 15.60
CA ALA A 709 16.52 -11.84 14.42
C ALA A 709 17.48 -10.66 14.54
N ASN A 710 17.01 -9.52 15.05
CA ASN A 710 17.81 -8.31 15.20
C ASN A 710 18.98 -8.50 16.18
N ARG A 711 18.70 -9.09 17.35
CA ARG A 711 19.74 -9.39 18.34
C ARG A 711 20.77 -10.36 17.78
N GLU A 712 20.30 -11.46 17.18
CA GLU A 712 21.19 -12.46 16.57
C GLU A 712 22.03 -11.85 15.44
N ALA A 713 21.44 -11.05 14.55
CA ALA A 713 22.15 -10.43 13.44
C ALA A 713 23.23 -9.44 13.92
N TRP A 714 22.94 -8.67 14.97
CA TRP A 714 23.94 -7.80 15.59
C TRP A 714 25.08 -8.60 16.22
N GLU A 715 24.77 -9.56 17.09
CA GLU A 715 25.75 -10.43 17.77
C GLU A 715 26.62 -11.22 16.80
N ARG A 716 26.07 -11.58 15.63
CA ARG A 716 26.77 -12.28 14.55
C ARG A 716 27.56 -11.38 13.61
N GLY A 717 27.60 -10.06 13.84
CA GLY A 717 28.33 -9.10 13.03
C GLY A 717 27.77 -8.92 11.62
N LEU A 718 26.46 -9.13 11.42
CA LEU A 718 25.80 -9.00 10.12
C LEU A 718 25.32 -7.58 9.81
N LEU A 719 25.16 -6.75 10.85
CA LEU A 719 24.67 -5.38 10.74
C LEU A 719 25.86 -4.40 10.83
N LEU A 720 26.41 -4.00 9.69
CA LEU A 720 27.62 -3.17 9.64
C LEU A 720 27.28 -1.66 9.68
N PRO A 721 27.79 -0.90 10.67
CA PRO A 721 27.68 0.56 10.70
C PRO A 721 28.18 1.23 9.42
N GLY A 722 27.46 2.27 8.97
CA GLY A 722 27.84 3.08 7.80
C GLY A 722 27.59 2.43 6.44
N LEU A 723 27.09 1.19 6.39
CA LEU A 723 26.77 0.50 5.13
C LEU A 723 25.35 0.79 4.63
N ALA A 724 24.42 1.12 5.52
CA ALA A 724 23.02 1.35 5.16
C ALA A 724 22.87 2.55 4.21
N ASP A 725 22.25 2.34 3.06
CA ASP A 725 22.06 3.37 2.04
C ASP A 725 20.60 3.80 1.97
N ILE A 726 20.32 5.04 2.37
CA ILE A 726 18.97 5.58 2.45
C ILE A 726 18.27 5.66 1.08
N SER A 727 19.01 5.68 -0.05
CA SER A 727 18.39 5.67 -1.38
C SER A 727 17.73 4.33 -1.75
N TYR A 728 17.89 3.30 -0.92
CA TYR A 728 17.29 1.97 -1.09
C TYR A 728 16.09 1.76 -0.14
N LEU A 729 15.69 2.78 0.61
CA LEU A 729 14.55 2.70 1.53
C LEU A 729 13.28 2.25 0.80
N ASP A 730 12.62 1.24 1.38
CA ASP A 730 11.43 0.55 0.86
C ASP A 730 11.62 -0.06 -0.53
N TRP A 731 12.88 -0.23 -0.95
CA TRP A 731 13.28 -0.60 -2.30
C TRP A 731 12.66 0.28 -3.39
N SER A 732 12.35 1.53 -3.04
CA SER A 732 11.83 2.53 -3.97
C SER A 732 12.94 3.51 -4.34
N GLY A 733 13.15 3.69 -5.65
CA GLY A 733 14.03 4.73 -6.19
C GLY A 733 13.37 6.11 -6.23
N GLY A 734 12.20 6.26 -5.61
CA GLY A 734 11.40 7.49 -5.56
C GLY A 734 11.75 8.43 -4.40
N GLU A 735 10.88 9.41 -4.14
CA GLU A 735 11.04 10.30 -2.97
C GLU A 735 10.88 9.53 -1.66
N LEU A 736 11.79 9.75 -0.69
CA LEU A 736 11.69 9.10 0.62
C LEU A 736 10.37 9.44 1.30
N SER A 737 9.75 8.44 1.92
CA SER A 737 8.47 8.57 2.59
C SER A 737 8.50 7.96 4.00
N ASN A 738 7.46 8.26 4.80
CA ASN A 738 7.27 7.73 6.14
C ASN A 738 8.49 7.90 7.08
N LEU A 739 9.21 9.03 7.00
CA LEU A 739 10.42 9.27 7.80
C LEU A 739 10.14 9.29 9.32
N ALA A 740 8.92 9.61 9.74
CA ALA A 740 8.54 9.54 11.15
C ALA A 740 8.54 8.08 11.68
N ASN A 741 8.07 7.11 10.87
CA ASN A 741 8.14 5.70 11.23
C ASN A 741 9.59 5.19 11.20
N LEU A 742 10.41 5.69 10.27
CA LEU A 742 11.84 5.40 10.25
C LEU A 742 12.53 5.91 11.53
N ALA A 743 12.22 7.13 11.97
CA ALA A 743 12.75 7.69 13.22
C ALA A 743 12.35 6.85 14.44
N ALA A 744 11.11 6.35 14.49
CA ALA A 744 10.66 5.45 15.55
C ALA A 744 11.42 4.10 15.54
N ALA A 745 11.65 3.55 14.35
CA ALA A 745 12.44 2.33 14.17
C ALA A 745 13.90 2.52 14.62
N MET A 746 14.51 3.66 14.26
CA MET A 746 15.84 4.04 14.72
C MET A 746 15.89 4.24 16.24
N ASP A 747 14.89 4.88 16.84
CA ASP A 747 14.82 5.05 18.30
C ASP A 747 14.76 3.70 19.02
N PHE A 748 13.95 2.76 18.51
CA PHE A 748 13.89 1.40 19.03
C PHE A 748 15.27 0.70 18.97
N LEU A 749 15.93 0.71 17.81
CA LEU A 749 17.23 0.06 17.63
C LEU A 749 18.36 0.74 18.42
N ALA A 750 18.31 2.06 18.60
CA ALA A 750 19.25 2.80 19.42
C ALA A 750 19.16 2.37 20.88
N ASN A 751 17.94 2.17 21.40
CA ASN A 751 17.71 1.68 22.75
C ASN A 751 18.20 0.24 22.96
N GLU A 752 18.26 -0.58 21.91
CA GLU A 752 18.90 -1.91 21.93
C GLU A 752 20.46 -1.84 21.89
N GLY A 753 21.04 -0.63 21.90
CA GLY A 753 22.48 -0.40 21.90
C GLY A 753 23.14 -0.44 20.52
N MET A 754 22.36 -0.18 19.46
CA MET A 754 22.83 -0.19 18.07
C MET A 754 22.96 1.23 17.49
N LEU A 755 23.23 2.26 18.31
CA LEU A 755 23.28 3.66 17.84
C LEU A 755 24.32 3.87 16.72
N SER A 756 25.45 3.16 16.77
CA SER A 756 26.51 3.21 15.76
C SER A 756 26.02 2.80 14.37
N LEU A 757 25.06 1.89 14.27
CA LEU A 757 24.44 1.46 13.01
C LEU A 757 23.63 2.57 12.33
N LEU A 758 22.98 3.41 13.13
CA LEU A 758 21.89 4.29 12.71
C LEU A 758 22.35 5.72 12.40
N TRP A 759 23.42 6.16 13.07
CA TRP A 759 23.81 7.57 13.09
C TRP A 759 24.06 8.16 11.70
N GLN A 760 24.82 7.45 10.86
CA GLN A 760 25.11 7.89 9.50
C GLN A 760 23.84 7.92 8.64
N ALA A 761 23.03 6.86 8.66
CA ALA A 761 21.79 6.78 7.91
C ALA A 761 20.79 7.90 8.30
N ALA A 762 20.73 8.27 9.59
CA ALA A 762 19.93 9.40 10.05
C ALA A 762 20.46 10.74 9.51
N CYS A 763 21.79 10.94 9.48
CA CYS A 763 22.40 12.12 8.86
C CYS A 763 22.11 12.20 7.35
N ASP A 764 22.26 11.08 6.64
CA ASP A 764 22.03 10.98 5.19
C ASP A 764 20.55 11.23 4.85
N THR A 765 19.64 10.80 5.71
CA THR A 765 18.20 11.10 5.58
C THR A 765 17.92 12.60 5.63
N VAL A 766 18.59 13.34 6.53
CA VAL A 766 18.47 14.80 6.61
C VAL A 766 19.08 15.46 5.37
N GLU A 767 20.21 14.95 4.89
CA GLU A 767 20.84 15.44 3.66
C GLU A 767 19.93 15.27 2.43
N GLN A 768 19.32 14.09 2.26
CA GLN A 768 18.37 13.87 1.16
C GLN A 768 17.15 14.79 1.27
N SER A 769 16.60 14.96 2.48
CA SER A 769 15.48 15.89 2.70
C SER A 769 15.84 17.35 2.42
N LEU A 770 17.09 17.75 2.66
CA LEU A 770 17.60 19.08 2.30
C LEU A 770 17.73 19.29 0.80
N ASN A 771 18.04 18.23 0.06
CA ASN A 771 18.16 18.22 -1.40
C ASN A 771 16.79 18.15 -2.10
N SER A 772 15.73 17.76 -1.38
CA SER A 772 14.36 17.77 -1.90
C SER A 772 13.79 19.20 -2.06
N PRO A 773 12.80 19.40 -2.96
CA PRO A 773 12.18 20.72 -3.19
C PRO A 773 11.53 21.33 -1.94
N ARG A 774 11.06 20.46 -1.03
CA ARG A 774 10.52 20.77 0.29
C ARG A 774 11.06 19.75 1.27
N PHE A 775 11.19 20.15 2.53
CA PHE A 775 11.49 19.19 3.59
C PHE A 775 10.48 18.05 3.57
N LEU A 776 11.00 16.83 3.51
CA LEU A 776 10.20 15.63 3.50
C LEU A 776 9.42 15.51 4.82
N ALA A 777 8.20 14.99 4.75
CA ALA A 777 7.40 14.75 5.95
C ALA A 777 8.13 13.76 6.87
N GLY A 778 8.24 14.07 8.16
CA GLY A 778 9.02 13.28 9.12
C GLY A 778 10.47 13.75 9.32
N THR A 779 10.93 14.79 8.61
CA THR A 779 12.30 15.32 8.80
C THR A 779 12.54 15.84 10.21
N ALA A 780 11.51 16.40 10.87
CA ALA A 780 11.67 16.92 12.22
C ALA A 780 11.94 15.80 13.24
N GLU A 781 11.35 14.63 13.03
CA GLU A 781 11.47 13.43 13.83
C GLU A 781 12.88 12.81 13.70
N ILE A 782 13.44 12.80 12.49
CA ILE A 782 14.85 12.37 12.28
C ILE A 782 15.83 13.33 12.94
N VAL A 783 15.63 14.65 12.81
CA VAL A 783 16.50 15.64 13.47
C VAL A 783 16.35 15.56 14.99
N LYS A 784 15.14 15.28 15.49
CA LYS A 784 14.90 15.01 16.91
C LYS A 784 15.68 13.78 17.39
N PHE A 785 15.65 12.67 16.65
CA PHE A 785 16.48 11.50 16.97
C PHE A 785 17.96 11.87 17.11
N LEU A 786 18.51 12.61 16.14
CA LEU A 786 19.91 13.07 16.20
C LEU A 786 20.17 13.96 17.42
N ARG A 787 19.24 14.85 17.77
CA ARG A 787 19.35 15.69 18.96
C ARG A 787 19.36 14.87 20.25
N ASP A 788 18.41 13.95 20.38
CA ASP A 788 18.14 13.22 21.61
C ASP A 788 19.28 12.24 21.96
N TYR A 789 20.03 11.75 20.97
CA TYR A 789 21.19 10.86 21.15
C TYR A 789 22.55 11.52 21.00
N LEU A 790 22.62 12.85 20.80
CA LEU A 790 23.89 13.56 20.58
C LEU A 790 24.91 13.37 21.71
N ASP A 791 24.44 13.33 22.97
CA ASP A 791 25.30 13.13 24.14
C ASP A 791 25.98 11.75 24.15
N GLU A 792 25.27 10.70 23.71
CA GLU A 792 25.83 9.35 23.58
C GLU A 792 26.95 9.32 22.53
N VAL A 793 26.80 10.07 21.43
CA VAL A 793 27.81 10.14 20.36
C VAL A 793 29.02 10.95 20.79
N ILE A 794 28.82 12.08 21.49
CA ILE A 794 29.92 12.85 22.08
C ILE A 794 30.73 11.95 23.01
N PHE A 795 30.05 11.25 23.92
CA PHE A 795 30.70 10.31 24.83
C PHE A 795 31.44 9.20 24.09
N ALA A 796 30.87 8.65 23.00
CA ALA A 796 31.53 7.64 22.18
C ALA A 796 32.81 8.16 21.51
N VAL A 797 32.81 9.40 21.01
CA VAL A 797 34.00 10.05 20.43
C VAL A 797 35.07 10.28 21.50
N GLU A 798 34.69 10.75 22.70
CA GLU A 798 35.61 10.93 23.83
C GLU A 798 36.27 9.61 24.27
N LYS A 799 35.53 8.49 24.17
CA LYS A 799 36.03 7.15 24.45
C LYS A 799 36.78 6.49 23.29
N ASN A 800 36.94 7.18 22.14
CA ASN A 800 37.51 6.66 20.90
C ASN A 800 36.77 5.43 20.32
N LEU A 801 35.47 5.31 20.61
CA LEU A 801 34.58 4.29 20.01
C LEU A 801 33.97 4.76 18.69
N ALA A 802 33.97 6.08 18.44
CA ALA A 802 33.48 6.72 17.23
C ALA A 802 34.56 7.67 16.67
N SER A 803 34.61 7.85 15.35
CA SER A 803 35.49 8.86 14.75
C SER A 803 34.95 10.27 15.01
N LYS A 804 35.85 11.28 15.03
CA LYS A 804 35.44 12.69 15.17
C LYS A 804 34.50 13.15 14.03
N GLU A 805 34.50 12.46 12.90
CA GLU A 805 33.63 12.76 11.75
C GLU A 805 32.14 12.60 12.09
N ALA A 806 31.80 11.74 13.07
CA ALA A 806 30.43 11.56 13.54
C ALA A 806 29.80 12.86 14.08
N LEU A 807 30.62 13.83 14.53
CA LEU A 807 30.19 15.14 15.05
C LEU A 807 30.25 16.26 13.99
N GLU A 808 30.68 15.99 12.75
CA GLU A 808 30.69 17.00 11.69
C GLU A 808 29.27 17.43 11.31
N MET A 809 28.35 16.45 11.18
CA MET A 809 26.92 16.62 10.93
C MET A 809 26.59 17.73 9.90
N LYS A 810 27.24 17.71 8.73
CA LYS A 810 27.20 18.79 7.72
C LYS A 810 25.77 19.22 7.35
N ALA A 811 24.89 18.25 7.11
CA ALA A 811 23.48 18.48 6.82
C ALA A 811 22.78 19.29 7.93
N ILE A 812 23.04 18.98 9.20
CA ILE A 812 22.47 19.69 10.35
C ILE A 812 22.96 21.13 10.43
N ARG A 813 24.26 21.38 10.18
CA ARG A 813 24.80 22.75 10.15
C ARG A 813 24.14 23.60 9.06
N ILE A 814 23.92 23.02 7.87
CA ILE A 814 23.18 23.68 6.77
C ILE A 814 21.73 23.95 7.19
N LEU A 815 21.07 22.96 7.81
CA LEU A 815 19.68 23.08 8.25
C LEU A 815 19.50 24.16 9.33
N ALA A 816 20.41 24.23 10.31
CA ALA A 816 20.42 25.23 11.37
C ALA A 816 20.57 26.67 10.83
N GLY A 817 21.30 26.83 9.72
CA GLY A 817 21.50 28.11 9.03
C GLY A 817 20.29 28.62 8.24
N LYS A 818 19.24 27.81 8.03
CA LYS A 818 18.06 28.24 7.26
C LYS A 818 17.17 29.22 8.06
N ILE A 819 16.60 30.18 7.34
CA ILE A 819 15.68 31.19 7.88
C ILE A 819 14.27 30.56 7.95
N GLY A 820 13.93 29.96 9.09
CA GLY A 820 12.62 29.32 9.30
C GLY A 820 12.35 28.99 10.77
N SER A 821 11.08 28.75 11.10
CA SER A 821 10.61 28.38 12.44
C SER A 821 10.06 26.96 12.50
N SER A 822 10.46 26.08 11.58
CA SER A 822 10.06 24.67 11.62
C SER A 822 10.72 23.98 12.81
N LYS A 823 10.07 22.94 13.36
CA LYS A 823 10.65 22.13 14.45
C LYS A 823 12.02 21.56 14.06
N ALA A 824 12.17 21.07 12.83
CA ALA A 824 13.44 20.59 12.29
C ALA A 824 14.57 21.64 12.37
N VAL A 825 14.28 22.91 12.05
CA VAL A 825 15.28 24.01 12.15
C VAL A 825 15.56 24.35 13.61
N SER A 826 14.57 24.29 14.50
CA SER A 826 14.77 24.49 15.95
C SER A 826 15.73 23.44 16.52
N TYR A 827 15.44 22.16 16.30
CA TYR A 827 16.27 21.06 16.79
C TYR A 827 17.68 21.11 16.18
N ALA A 828 17.82 21.47 14.91
CA ALA A 828 19.13 21.63 14.29
C ALA A 828 19.96 22.76 14.93
N LYS A 829 19.33 23.85 15.39
CA LYS A 829 20.01 24.93 16.12
C LYS A 829 20.44 24.47 17.51
N GLU A 830 19.58 23.73 18.22
CA GLU A 830 19.92 23.12 19.53
C GLU A 830 21.17 22.22 19.41
N ILE A 831 21.23 21.38 18.37
CA ILE A 831 22.41 20.55 18.07
C ILE A 831 23.64 21.42 17.81
N LEU A 832 23.53 22.44 16.95
CA LEU A 832 24.65 23.31 16.57
C LEU A 832 25.21 24.09 17.76
N GLU A 833 24.34 24.64 18.62
CA GLU A 833 24.75 25.37 19.84
C GLU A 833 25.59 24.47 20.76
N LYS A 834 25.21 23.20 20.89
CA LYS A 834 25.94 22.22 21.70
C LYS A 834 27.28 21.83 21.09
N LEU A 835 27.32 21.56 19.78
CA LEU A 835 28.57 21.24 19.06
C LEU A 835 29.59 22.39 19.14
N VAL A 836 29.16 23.63 18.96
CA VAL A 836 30.03 24.82 19.04
C VAL A 836 30.60 25.00 20.45
N SER A 837 29.79 24.75 21.49
CA SER A 837 30.23 24.84 22.88
C SER A 837 31.40 23.86 23.16
N ILE A 838 31.29 22.63 22.66
CA ILE A 838 32.33 21.59 22.80
C ILE A 838 33.60 21.93 22.00
N GLU A 839 33.45 22.42 20.77
CA GLU A 839 34.59 22.86 19.94
C GLU A 839 35.40 23.96 20.65
N ILE A 840 34.72 24.91 21.32
CA ILE A 840 35.37 25.98 22.09
C ILE A 840 36.11 25.41 23.31
N GLU A 841 35.52 24.47 24.05
CA GLU A 841 36.15 23.83 25.21
C GLU A 841 37.39 23.01 24.83
N GLN A 842 37.34 22.27 23.71
CA GLN A 842 38.48 21.50 23.20
C GLN A 842 39.64 22.42 22.77
N ILE A 843 39.35 23.53 22.07
CA ILE A 843 40.38 24.52 21.68
C ILE A 843 41.05 25.14 22.92
N GLN A 844 40.31 25.34 24.01
CA GLN A 844 40.87 25.84 25.27
C GLN A 844 41.71 24.77 26.00
N SER A 845 41.29 23.50 25.97
CA SER A 845 42.03 22.37 26.53
C SER A 845 43.36 22.11 25.80
N ASP A 846 43.35 22.10 24.46
CA ASP A 846 44.54 21.88 23.63
C ASP A 846 45.57 23.02 23.79
N LYS A 847 45.10 24.27 23.95
CA LYS A 847 45.97 25.40 24.31
C LYS A 847 46.63 25.22 25.69
N ASN A 848 45.91 24.64 26.65
CA ASN A 848 46.45 24.38 27.99
C ASN A 848 47.39 23.15 28.03
N ALA A 849 47.18 22.15 27.17
CA ALA A 849 48.06 20.99 27.03
C ALA A 849 49.37 21.34 26.29
N GLY A 850 49.30 22.12 25.21
CA GLY A 850 50.48 22.61 24.48
C GLY A 850 51.36 23.57 25.30
N LEU A 851 50.79 24.24 26.31
CA LEU A 851 51.56 25.03 27.29
C LEU A 851 52.30 24.18 28.33
N ARG A 852 51.90 22.91 28.55
CA ARG A 852 52.60 21.98 29.47
C ARG A 852 53.74 21.22 28.80
N GLU A 853 53.63 20.87 27.52
CA GLU A 853 54.71 20.18 26.77
C GLU A 853 55.86 21.10 26.35
N ASN A 854 55.67 22.42 26.33
CA ASN A 854 56.71 23.40 25.99
C ASN A 854 57.49 23.96 27.21
N SER A 855 57.40 23.35 28.38
CA SER A 855 58.16 23.79 29.58
C SER A 855 59.63 23.33 29.61
N GLY A 856 60.15 22.76 28.51
CA GLY A 856 61.47 22.15 28.44
C GLY A 856 62.37 22.63 27.30
N ARG A 857 62.41 23.92 26.94
CA ARG A 857 63.53 24.51 26.16
C ARG A 857 63.52 26.05 26.24
N LYS A 858 64.55 26.60 26.87
CA LYS A 858 64.93 28.02 26.77
C LYS A 858 65.55 28.25 25.39
N ASP A 859 64.99 29.15 24.59
CA ASP A 859 65.66 30.36 24.10
C ASP A 859 64.90 31.04 22.94
N HIS A 860 64.84 32.37 23.05
CA HIS A 860 64.60 33.40 22.03
C HIS A 860 63.21 33.61 21.37
N ALA A 861 62.57 34.69 21.84
CA ALA A 861 62.14 35.89 21.12
C ALA A 861 61.21 35.81 19.88
N ALA A 862 60.17 36.67 19.96
CA ALA A 862 59.21 37.13 18.95
C ALA A 862 57.89 36.34 18.86
N LEU A 863 56.82 36.96 19.36
CA LEU A 863 55.42 36.97 18.85
C LEU A 863 54.47 37.30 20.01
N ASN A 864 54.31 38.59 20.28
CA ASN A 864 53.28 39.13 21.17
C ASN A 864 52.57 40.24 20.38
N GLU A 865 51.70 39.83 19.46
CA GLU A 865 50.69 40.65 18.79
C GLU A 865 49.70 39.64 18.20
N ASP A 866 48.45 39.64 18.68
CA ASP A 866 47.24 38.98 18.14
C ASP A 866 46.32 38.34 19.20
N ILE A 867 46.19 38.98 20.38
CA ILE A 867 45.04 38.76 21.27
C ILE A 867 44.47 40.12 21.68
N SER A 868 43.65 40.71 20.81
CA SER A 868 42.75 41.81 21.20
C SER A 868 41.52 42.03 20.30
N LEU A 869 41.06 41.03 19.52
CA LEU A 869 39.93 41.24 18.58
C LEU A 869 38.88 40.13 18.55
N ILE A 870 38.60 39.48 19.69
CA ILE A 870 37.40 38.66 19.84
C ILE A 870 36.74 39.00 21.18
N ASN A 871 36.22 40.22 21.28
CA ASN A 871 35.04 40.53 22.06
C ASN A 871 34.58 41.93 21.65
N ASP A 872 33.27 42.06 21.40
CA ASP A 872 32.54 43.28 21.10
C ASP A 872 32.81 43.98 19.76
N LYS A 873 31.97 43.67 18.76
CA LYS A 873 31.06 44.63 18.10
C LYS A 873 30.50 44.04 16.80
N GLY A 874 29.18 43.92 16.74
CA GLY A 874 28.46 43.56 15.53
C GLY A 874 26.98 43.97 15.54
N LEU A 875 26.64 45.08 16.22
CA LEU A 875 25.32 45.70 16.16
C LEU A 875 25.48 47.17 15.79
N ARG A 876 24.88 47.52 14.64
CA ARG A 876 24.60 48.87 14.12
C ARG A 876 25.82 49.74 13.76
N GLU A 877 26.03 49.94 12.47
CA GLU A 877 25.97 51.25 11.80
C GLU A 877 26.32 51.10 10.32
N ASN A 878 25.48 51.65 9.44
CA ASN A 878 25.86 52.40 8.23
C ASN A 878 24.60 52.79 7.45
N GLN A 879 24.01 53.92 7.86
CA GLN A 879 23.38 54.84 6.93
C GLN A 879 24.47 55.78 6.39
N GLY A 880 24.54 55.97 5.08
CA GLY A 880 25.50 56.89 4.47
C GLY A 880 25.48 56.90 2.95
N THR A 881 24.48 57.56 2.39
CA THR A 881 24.48 58.39 1.17
C THR A 881 25.08 57.89 -0.15
N ILE A 882 24.17 57.91 -1.14
CA ILE A 882 24.29 57.83 -2.59
C ILE A 882 25.34 58.80 -3.14
N ASP A 883 26.18 58.32 -4.07
CA ASP A 883 26.52 59.10 -5.26
C ASP A 883 26.67 58.21 -6.49
N ASN A 884 26.03 58.65 -7.57
CA ASN A 884 25.93 58.01 -8.87
C ASN A 884 27.28 58.04 -9.60
N THR A 885 27.71 56.90 -10.15
CA THR A 885 28.30 56.87 -11.49
C THR A 885 28.19 55.49 -12.11
N SER A 886 27.58 55.50 -13.28
CA SER A 886 27.20 54.39 -14.14
C SER A 886 28.41 53.60 -14.66
N LYS A 887 28.38 52.27 -14.54
CA LYS A 887 28.81 51.31 -15.58
C LYS A 887 28.46 49.87 -15.18
N SER A 888 27.57 49.30 -15.99
CA SER A 888 27.21 47.88 -16.20
C SER A 888 27.89 46.84 -15.29
N LYS A 889 27.13 46.28 -14.34
CA LYS A 889 27.46 44.99 -13.71
C LYS A 889 26.91 43.87 -14.58
N THR A 890 27.80 43.20 -15.29
CA THR A 890 27.55 41.94 -15.97
C THR A 890 26.97 40.93 -14.98
N ILE A 891 25.75 40.46 -15.24
CA ILE A 891 25.07 39.41 -14.48
C ILE A 891 25.95 38.17 -14.55
N ALA A 892 26.40 37.68 -13.39
CA ALA A 892 27.18 36.44 -13.27
C ALA A 892 26.46 35.28 -14.00
N SER A 893 27.21 34.56 -14.83
CA SER A 893 26.69 33.43 -15.61
C SER A 893 26.30 32.28 -14.68
N VAL A 894 24.99 32.14 -14.40
CA VAL A 894 24.41 30.93 -13.83
C VAL A 894 24.67 29.79 -14.81
N LYS A 895 25.35 28.73 -14.37
CA LYS A 895 25.60 27.53 -15.17
C LYS A 895 24.26 26.86 -15.54
N PRO A 896 24.12 26.28 -16.75
CA PRO A 896 22.91 25.54 -17.14
C PRO A 896 22.70 24.33 -16.20
N PRO A 897 21.44 23.91 -15.94
CA PRO A 897 21.16 22.68 -15.18
C PRO A 897 21.84 21.49 -15.86
N ALA A 898 22.55 20.66 -15.07
CA ALA A 898 23.30 19.51 -15.61
C ALA A 898 22.39 18.43 -16.20
N ASP A 899 21.13 18.43 -15.80
CA ASP A 899 20.05 17.48 -16.09
C ASP A 899 18.93 18.10 -16.94
N PHE A 900 19.20 19.22 -17.64
CA PHE A 900 18.20 19.91 -18.45
C PHE A 900 17.42 18.98 -19.41
N GLU A 901 18.11 18.04 -20.07
CA GLU A 901 17.48 17.10 -21.01
C GLU A 901 16.53 16.09 -20.32
N LYS A 902 16.71 15.83 -19.03
CA LYS A 902 15.80 14.99 -18.24
C LYS A 902 14.56 15.76 -17.78
N GLY A 903 14.74 17.03 -17.40
CA GLY A 903 13.64 17.89 -16.93
C GLY A 903 12.87 18.62 -18.03
N TRP A 904 13.42 18.71 -19.25
CA TRP A 904 12.78 19.38 -20.40
C TRP A 904 12.65 18.43 -21.59
N LEU A 905 11.67 17.52 -21.52
CA LEU A 905 11.44 16.55 -22.59
C LEU A 905 10.88 17.23 -23.86
N PRO A 906 11.32 16.81 -25.05
CA PRO A 906 10.75 17.31 -26.31
C PRO A 906 9.29 16.91 -26.42
N LEU A 907 8.43 17.87 -26.77
CA LEU A 907 7.01 17.60 -27.00
C LEU A 907 6.79 16.98 -28.39
N PRO A 908 5.88 16.00 -28.51
CA PRO A 908 5.48 15.47 -29.82
C PRO A 908 4.77 16.54 -30.65
N GLU A 909 4.64 16.28 -31.96
CA GLU A 909 3.86 17.15 -32.84
C GLU A 909 2.40 17.19 -32.38
N GLY A 910 1.90 18.40 -32.11
CA GLY A 910 0.56 18.61 -31.57
C GLY A 910 -0.52 18.35 -32.62
N LYS A 911 -1.50 17.52 -32.29
CA LYS A 911 -2.71 17.34 -33.09
C LYS A 911 -3.54 18.63 -33.08
N GLU A 912 -4.27 18.86 -34.17
CA GLU A 912 -5.19 19.99 -34.27
C GLU A 912 -6.32 19.86 -33.23
N LEU A 913 -6.62 20.97 -32.54
CA LEU A 913 -7.68 21.02 -31.54
C LEU A 913 -9.03 20.91 -32.24
N ILE A 914 -9.79 19.88 -31.89
CA ILE A 914 -11.15 19.69 -32.38
C ILE A 914 -12.09 20.61 -31.59
N GLU A 915 -12.60 21.66 -32.24
CA GLU A 915 -13.61 22.55 -31.67
C GLU A 915 -14.99 21.86 -31.67
N ASP A 916 -15.73 22.02 -30.58
CA ASP A 916 -17.09 21.49 -30.40
C ASP A 916 -18.15 22.58 -30.18
N HIS A 917 -17.71 23.84 -30.02
CA HIS A 917 -18.56 25.00 -29.74
C HIS A 917 -19.48 24.86 -28.52
N VAL A 918 -19.19 23.91 -27.62
CA VAL A 918 -19.92 23.73 -26.36
C VAL A 918 -19.39 24.70 -25.32
N THR A 919 -20.29 25.34 -24.58
CA THR A 919 -19.94 26.13 -23.40
C THR A 919 -20.33 25.37 -22.14
N PHE A 920 -19.58 25.59 -21.05
CA PHE A 920 -19.89 24.98 -19.76
C PHE A 920 -19.73 25.95 -18.60
N ARG A 921 -20.37 25.62 -17.49
CA ARG A 921 -20.13 26.24 -16.17
C ARG A 921 -19.63 25.17 -15.21
N VAL A 922 -18.80 25.57 -14.25
CA VAL A 922 -18.25 24.67 -13.24
C VAL A 922 -18.88 24.99 -11.89
N LYS A 923 -19.23 23.96 -11.14
CA LYS A 923 -19.68 24.06 -9.74
C LYS A 923 -18.90 23.07 -8.89
N GLY A 924 -18.59 23.45 -7.65
CA GLY A 924 -18.06 22.52 -6.66
C GLY A 924 -19.18 21.76 -5.96
N LEU A 925 -19.12 20.43 -6.00
CA LEU A 925 -20.05 19.52 -5.34
C LEU A 925 -19.30 18.72 -4.26
N GLU A 926 -19.80 18.70 -3.03
CA GLU A 926 -19.25 17.83 -1.98
C GLU A 926 -19.93 16.46 -2.08
N LEU A 927 -19.22 15.47 -2.64
CA LEU A 927 -19.75 14.12 -2.87
C LEU A 927 -19.76 13.31 -1.56
N ARG A 928 -18.71 13.49 -0.75
CA ARG A 928 -18.52 12.89 0.58
C ARG A 928 -17.78 13.89 1.47
N LYS A 929 -17.80 13.70 2.78
CA LYS A 929 -17.09 14.57 3.74
C LYS A 929 -15.62 14.66 3.36
N ASN A 930 -15.16 15.87 3.00
CA ASN A 930 -13.80 16.19 2.49
C ASN A 930 -13.49 15.78 1.03
N GLU A 931 -14.49 15.37 0.24
CA GLU A 931 -14.32 15.02 -1.18
C GLU A 931 -15.14 16.00 -2.05
N LYS A 932 -14.45 16.98 -2.64
CA LYS A 932 -15.06 18.01 -3.50
C LYS A 932 -14.77 17.72 -4.96
N VAL A 933 -15.82 17.43 -5.72
CA VAL A 933 -15.78 17.11 -7.14
C VAL A 933 -16.32 18.26 -7.98
N PHE A 934 -15.91 18.35 -9.25
CA PHE A 934 -16.46 19.33 -10.18
C PHE A 934 -17.71 18.78 -10.88
N GLN A 935 -18.76 19.59 -10.91
CA GLN A 935 -19.90 19.43 -11.78
C GLN A 935 -19.76 20.41 -12.95
N PHE A 936 -19.83 19.90 -14.18
CA PHE A 936 -19.81 20.68 -15.40
C PHE A 936 -21.22 20.76 -15.98
N ASP A 937 -21.83 21.94 -15.94
CA ASP A 937 -23.13 22.22 -16.55
C ASP A 937 -22.90 22.64 -18.01
N LEU A 938 -23.23 21.78 -18.96
CA LEU A 938 -22.98 21.95 -20.39
C LEU A 938 -24.21 22.53 -21.10
N ASP A 939 -23.98 23.49 -21.99
CA ASP A 939 -24.99 24.05 -22.86
C ASP A 939 -24.62 23.71 -24.32
N LEU A 940 -25.38 22.79 -24.93
CA LEU A 940 -25.19 22.40 -26.32
C LEU A 940 -25.89 23.41 -27.26
N PRO A 941 -25.23 23.90 -28.33
CA PRO A 941 -25.79 24.94 -29.20
C PRO A 941 -27.15 24.64 -29.83
N GLU A 942 -27.44 23.35 -30.08
CA GLU A 942 -28.65 22.90 -30.76
C GLU A 942 -29.79 22.50 -29.81
N ASP A 943 -29.53 22.50 -28.51
CA ASP A 943 -30.51 22.11 -27.49
C ASP A 943 -30.72 23.24 -26.48
N SER A 944 -31.40 24.29 -26.92
CA SER A 944 -31.63 25.50 -26.11
C SER A 944 -32.55 25.28 -24.91
N ASP A 945 -33.34 24.20 -24.93
CA ASP A 945 -34.32 23.89 -23.89
C ASP A 945 -33.75 22.98 -22.78
N CYS A 946 -32.56 22.40 -22.97
CA CYS A 946 -31.93 21.49 -22.01
C CYS A 946 -30.52 21.97 -21.58
N SER A 947 -30.02 21.43 -20.47
CA SER A 947 -28.63 21.53 -20.03
C SER A 947 -28.17 20.15 -19.56
N TYR A 948 -26.89 19.83 -19.74
CA TYR A 948 -26.35 18.51 -19.43
C TYR A 948 -25.35 18.61 -18.29
N GLN A 949 -25.60 17.92 -17.18
CA GLN A 949 -24.74 17.97 -16.00
C GLN A 949 -23.78 16.79 -16.00
N VAL A 950 -22.48 17.04 -16.09
CA VAL A 950 -21.43 16.01 -16.06
C VAL A 950 -20.71 16.09 -14.73
N VAL A 951 -20.70 14.99 -13.97
CA VAL A 951 -19.95 14.85 -12.72
C VAL A 951 -19.00 13.69 -12.87
N ILE A 952 -17.70 13.97 -12.80
CA ILE A 952 -16.66 12.94 -12.93
C ILE A 952 -16.09 12.65 -11.55
N ALA A 953 -16.54 11.54 -10.96
CA ALA A 953 -16.07 11.04 -9.67
C ALA A 953 -15.85 9.52 -9.75
N GLY A 954 -14.64 9.05 -9.43
CA GLY A 954 -14.28 7.63 -9.54
C GLY A 954 -13.51 7.29 -10.82
N TRP A 955 -13.76 6.09 -11.35
CA TRP A 955 -12.98 5.49 -12.45
C TRP A 955 -13.16 6.22 -13.78
N LEU A 956 -12.06 6.66 -14.41
CA LEU A 956 -12.03 7.50 -15.63
C LEU A 956 -12.17 6.72 -16.95
N TYR A 957 -12.62 5.46 -16.92
CA TYR A 957 -12.57 4.57 -18.08
C TYR A 957 -13.27 5.14 -19.32
N GLY A 958 -14.50 5.68 -19.17
CA GLY A 958 -15.24 6.24 -20.31
C GLY A 958 -14.48 7.38 -20.99
N LEU A 959 -13.93 8.31 -20.20
CA LEU A 959 -13.17 9.42 -20.75
C LEU A 959 -11.84 8.93 -21.35
N ALA A 960 -11.09 8.10 -20.63
CA ALA A 960 -9.74 7.69 -20.99
C ALA A 960 -9.68 6.72 -22.18
N HIS A 961 -10.60 5.75 -22.24
CA HIS A 961 -10.54 4.63 -23.19
C HIS A 961 -11.64 4.70 -24.26
N GLU A 962 -12.73 5.44 -24.02
CA GLU A 962 -13.86 5.54 -24.96
C GLU A 962 -14.05 6.96 -25.53
N GLY A 963 -13.37 7.97 -24.96
CA GLY A 963 -13.46 9.38 -25.37
C GLY A 963 -14.82 10.05 -25.07
N GLN A 964 -15.63 9.44 -24.20
CA GLN A 964 -17.00 9.86 -23.92
C GLN A 964 -17.26 9.94 -22.42
N VAL A 965 -18.29 10.68 -22.00
CA VAL A 965 -18.64 10.82 -20.58
C VAL A 965 -20.13 10.62 -20.38
N SER A 966 -20.52 10.09 -19.23
CA SER A 966 -21.91 10.15 -18.82
C SER A 966 -22.25 11.52 -18.24
N GLY A 967 -23.52 11.91 -18.37
CA GLY A 967 -24.09 13.11 -17.81
C GLY A 967 -25.58 12.96 -17.60
N THR A 968 -26.20 13.92 -16.93
CA THR A 968 -27.64 13.94 -16.66
C THR A 968 -28.30 15.04 -17.47
N LYS A 969 -29.35 14.70 -18.23
CA LYS A 969 -30.14 15.69 -18.96
C LYS A 969 -31.07 16.45 -18.01
N VAL A 970 -31.04 17.79 -18.07
CA VAL A 970 -31.87 18.69 -17.24
C VAL A 970 -32.69 19.62 -18.13
N ASP A 971 -34.02 19.47 -18.09
CA ASP A 971 -34.95 20.32 -18.83
C ASP A 971 -35.12 21.70 -18.17
N ARG A 972 -34.90 22.78 -18.93
CA ARG A 972 -35.01 24.16 -18.43
C ARG A 972 -36.45 24.59 -18.14
N ARG A 973 -37.45 23.86 -18.64
CA ARG A 973 -38.88 24.20 -18.52
C ARG A 973 -39.60 23.53 -17.36
N GLY A 974 -38.97 22.65 -16.60
CA GLY A 974 -39.63 22.04 -15.45
C GLY A 974 -38.79 20.99 -14.72
N ASP A 975 -37.88 21.43 -13.85
CA ASP A 975 -37.66 20.76 -12.56
C ASP A 975 -36.89 21.68 -11.61
N ARG A 976 -37.38 21.84 -10.37
CA ARG A 976 -36.73 22.63 -9.31
C ARG A 976 -36.16 21.73 -8.20
N ASN A 977 -36.01 20.43 -8.46
CA ASN A 977 -35.43 19.49 -7.52
C ASN A 977 -34.05 19.03 -8.02
N GLY A 978 -33.00 19.51 -7.36
CA GLY A 978 -31.61 19.17 -7.64
C GLY A 978 -31.19 17.76 -7.19
N LYS A 979 -31.99 16.73 -7.49
CA LYS A 979 -31.59 15.32 -7.36
C LYS A 979 -31.20 14.77 -8.75
N ILE A 980 -30.08 14.06 -8.82
CA ILE A 980 -29.63 13.35 -10.02
C ILE A 980 -30.51 12.11 -10.18
N ASP A 981 -31.31 12.06 -11.24
CA ASP A 981 -32.25 10.98 -11.54
C ASP A 981 -31.59 9.97 -12.50
N ALA A 982 -31.47 8.70 -12.08
CA ALA A 982 -30.77 7.66 -12.87
C ALA A 982 -31.48 7.33 -14.19
N GLU A 983 -32.79 7.59 -14.28
CA GLU A 983 -33.57 7.43 -15.51
C GLU A 983 -33.26 8.50 -16.58
N LYS A 984 -32.47 9.53 -16.24
CA LYS A 984 -32.07 10.63 -17.15
C LYS A 984 -30.57 10.63 -17.49
N GLU A 985 -29.87 9.53 -17.21
CA GLU A 985 -28.46 9.38 -17.58
C GLU A 985 -28.33 9.27 -19.11
N VAL A 986 -27.44 10.07 -19.68
CA VAL A 986 -27.12 10.12 -21.10
C VAL A 986 -25.61 10.11 -21.28
N TRP A 987 -25.14 9.72 -22.46
CA TRP A 987 -23.73 9.68 -22.80
C TRP A 987 -23.40 10.73 -23.86
N LEU A 988 -22.42 11.57 -23.57
CA LEU A 988 -21.94 12.63 -24.45
C LEU A 988 -20.64 12.19 -25.12
N HIS A 989 -20.59 12.28 -26.44
CA HIS A 989 -19.41 11.96 -27.25
C HIS A 989 -19.27 12.91 -28.45
N TYR A 990 -18.07 13.02 -29.00
CA TYR A 990 -17.86 13.76 -30.25
C TYR A 990 -18.20 12.88 -31.44
N ASP A 991 -19.04 13.38 -32.35
CA ASP A 991 -19.37 12.74 -33.62
C ASP A 991 -18.59 13.42 -34.74
N LYS A 992 -17.65 12.67 -35.36
CA LYS A 992 -16.75 13.19 -36.39
C LYS A 992 -17.49 13.53 -37.70
N GLU A 993 -18.57 12.83 -38.02
CA GLU A 993 -19.34 13.07 -39.24
C GLU A 993 -20.21 14.32 -39.09
N LYS A 994 -20.77 14.53 -37.89
CA LYS A 994 -21.59 15.71 -37.58
C LYS A 994 -20.78 16.92 -37.10
N GLY A 995 -19.51 16.73 -36.73
CA GLY A 995 -18.61 17.78 -36.28
C GLY A 995 -19.00 18.43 -34.96
N LYS A 996 -19.71 17.73 -34.07
CA LYS A 996 -20.26 18.27 -32.81
C LYS A 996 -20.38 17.21 -31.71
N ILE A 997 -20.65 17.65 -30.48
CA ILE A 997 -21.05 16.76 -29.39
C ILE A 997 -22.47 16.26 -29.62
N VAL A 998 -22.64 14.94 -29.53
CA VAL A 998 -23.91 14.24 -29.64
C VAL A 998 -24.23 13.58 -28.30
N VAL A 999 -25.52 13.53 -28.00
CA VAL A 999 -26.07 12.89 -26.81
C VAL A 999 -26.70 11.56 -27.21
N SER A 1000 -26.31 10.51 -26.52
CA SER A 1000 -26.77 9.14 -26.73
C SER A 1000 -27.46 8.62 -25.47
N GLU A 1001 -28.50 7.80 -25.64
CA GLU A 1001 -29.28 7.25 -24.52
C GLU A 1001 -28.53 6.15 -23.75
N CYS A 1002 -27.54 5.51 -24.38
CA CYS A 1002 -26.78 4.41 -23.79
C CYS A 1002 -25.28 4.55 -24.06
N ARG A 1003 -24.46 3.94 -23.19
CA ARG A 1003 -22.98 4.00 -23.26
C ARG A 1003 -22.41 3.48 -24.56
N ASN A 1004 -22.88 2.30 -24.99
CA ASN A 1004 -22.52 1.69 -26.26
C ASN A 1004 -23.61 2.00 -27.28
N TRP A 1005 -23.64 3.24 -27.73
CA TRP A 1005 -24.58 3.72 -28.75
C TRP A 1005 -24.44 3.03 -30.12
N ARG A 1006 -23.31 2.34 -30.36
CA ARG A 1006 -23.11 1.49 -31.56
C ARG A 1006 -23.80 0.12 -31.41
N GLY A 1007 -23.77 -0.46 -30.22
CA GLY A 1007 -24.42 -1.73 -29.89
C GLY A 1007 -25.82 -1.61 -29.25
N GLY A 1008 -26.31 -0.38 -29.03
CA GLY A 1008 -27.64 -0.10 -28.46
C GLY A 1008 -27.82 -0.57 -27.01
N ASN A 1009 -26.73 -0.62 -26.21
CA ASN A 1009 -26.75 -1.13 -24.84
C ASN A 1009 -25.82 -0.33 -23.91
N ASN A 1010 -25.83 -0.64 -22.61
CA ASN A 1010 -25.00 0.04 -21.60
C ASN A 1010 -23.63 -0.63 -21.34
N ALA A 1011 -23.19 -1.54 -22.20
CA ALA A 1011 -21.85 -2.12 -22.12
C ALA A 1011 -20.77 -1.09 -22.52
N PRO A 1012 -19.46 -1.40 -22.35
CA PRO A 1012 -18.38 -0.56 -22.90
C PRO A 1012 -18.54 -0.31 -24.40
N LEU A 1013 -18.08 0.85 -24.87
CA LEU A 1013 -18.20 1.24 -26.28
C LEU A 1013 -17.48 0.23 -27.19
N GLU A 1014 -18.21 -0.33 -28.16
CA GLU A 1014 -17.62 -1.23 -29.15
C GLU A 1014 -16.87 -0.45 -30.24
N GLY A 1015 -15.67 -0.92 -30.63
CA GLY A 1015 -14.85 -0.33 -31.68
C GLY A 1015 -13.92 0.79 -31.19
N GLU A 1016 -13.52 1.69 -32.11
CA GLU A 1016 -12.56 2.76 -31.78
C GLU A 1016 -13.15 3.83 -30.85
N ALA A 1017 -12.31 4.33 -29.95
CA ALA A 1017 -12.65 5.45 -29.06
C ALA A 1017 -13.06 6.69 -29.84
N THR A 1018 -13.94 7.49 -29.23
CA THR A 1018 -14.36 8.76 -29.84
C THR A 1018 -13.26 9.82 -29.72
N PRO A 1019 -13.13 10.75 -30.68
CA PRO A 1019 -12.09 11.79 -30.62
C PRO A 1019 -12.28 12.76 -29.45
N TYR A 1020 -11.17 13.20 -28.86
CA TYR A 1020 -11.20 14.25 -27.84
C TYR A 1020 -11.40 15.63 -28.46
N SER A 1021 -12.57 16.21 -28.26
CA SER A 1021 -12.83 17.63 -28.50
C SER A 1021 -12.32 18.51 -27.37
N LYS A 1022 -12.34 19.84 -27.58
CA LYS A 1022 -11.95 20.85 -26.61
C LYS A 1022 -12.64 20.70 -25.26
N LEU A 1023 -13.92 20.33 -25.24
CA LEU A 1023 -14.70 20.05 -24.03
C LEU A 1023 -14.06 18.92 -23.21
N PHE A 1024 -13.82 17.77 -23.82
CA PHE A 1024 -13.25 16.60 -23.12
C PHE A 1024 -11.83 16.87 -22.64
N LEU A 1025 -11.01 17.54 -23.45
CA LEU A 1025 -9.67 17.97 -23.01
C LEU A 1025 -9.75 18.98 -21.86
N SER A 1026 -10.78 19.85 -21.84
CA SER A 1026 -11.01 20.78 -20.73
C SER A 1026 -11.34 20.05 -19.43
N PHE A 1027 -12.11 18.96 -19.49
CA PHE A 1027 -12.34 18.10 -18.32
C PHE A 1027 -11.04 17.49 -17.81
N VAL A 1028 -10.21 16.90 -18.70
CA VAL A 1028 -8.94 16.29 -18.29
C VAL A 1028 -8.04 17.30 -17.57
N VAL A 1029 -7.91 18.52 -18.10
CA VAL A 1029 -7.10 19.56 -17.46
C VAL A 1029 -7.74 20.05 -16.15
N ALA A 1030 -9.06 20.24 -16.10
CA ALA A 1030 -9.76 20.67 -14.90
C ALA A 1030 -9.66 19.65 -13.76
N LEU A 1031 -9.69 18.35 -14.07
CA LEU A 1031 -9.58 17.25 -13.10
C LEU A 1031 -8.25 17.28 -12.32
N LEU A 1032 -7.19 17.93 -12.84
CA LEU A 1032 -5.95 18.14 -12.09
C LEU A 1032 -6.13 18.99 -10.83
N ALA A 1033 -7.19 19.81 -10.77
CA ALA A 1033 -7.49 20.70 -9.66
C ALA A 1033 -8.51 20.13 -8.64
N GLN A 1034 -9.08 18.96 -8.91
CA GLN A 1034 -10.17 18.37 -8.11
C GLN A 1034 -9.62 17.64 -6.85
N ASP A 1035 -10.40 17.63 -5.75
CA ASP A 1035 -10.02 17.00 -4.48
C ASP A 1035 -10.58 15.58 -4.35
N GLY A 1036 -9.82 14.66 -3.74
CA GLY A 1036 -10.25 13.30 -3.39
C GLY A 1036 -9.35 12.19 -3.93
N ASP A 1037 -9.30 11.05 -3.23
CA ASP A 1037 -8.58 9.83 -3.66
C ASP A 1037 -9.30 9.08 -4.80
N SER A 1038 -10.52 9.50 -5.14
CA SER A 1038 -11.39 8.85 -6.13
C SER A 1038 -11.02 9.13 -7.60
N ILE A 1039 -10.11 10.06 -7.89
CA ILE A 1039 -9.71 10.41 -9.27
C ILE A 1039 -8.44 9.64 -9.65
N TYR A 1040 -8.49 8.33 -9.45
CA TYR A 1040 -7.42 7.43 -9.86
C TYR A 1040 -7.28 7.50 -11.39
N GLY A 1041 -6.12 7.98 -11.88
CA GLY A 1041 -5.79 8.01 -13.30
C GLY A 1041 -5.83 9.36 -14.02
N ALA A 1042 -6.31 10.47 -13.41
CA ALA A 1042 -6.34 11.77 -14.13
C ALA A 1042 -4.95 12.27 -14.55
N LYS A 1043 -3.95 12.05 -13.70
CA LYS A 1043 -2.54 12.38 -14.02
C LYS A 1043 -1.98 11.48 -15.12
N SER A 1044 -2.30 10.18 -15.08
CA SER A 1044 -1.90 9.21 -16.12
C SER A 1044 -2.50 9.62 -17.46
N LEU A 1045 -3.81 9.90 -17.49
CA LEU A 1045 -4.50 10.34 -18.69
C LEU A 1045 -3.93 11.66 -19.23
N PHE A 1046 -3.65 12.65 -18.38
CA PHE A 1046 -3.00 13.89 -18.80
C PHE A 1046 -1.63 13.60 -19.45
N LYS A 1047 -0.79 12.75 -18.83
CA LYS A 1047 0.52 12.35 -19.35
C LYS A 1047 0.40 11.60 -20.68
N GLU A 1048 -0.50 10.63 -20.79
CA GLU A 1048 -0.77 9.87 -22.01
C GLU A 1048 -1.22 10.78 -23.17
N LEU A 1049 -2.12 11.74 -22.91
CA LEU A 1049 -2.60 12.67 -23.94
C LEU A 1049 -1.51 13.66 -24.39
N VAL A 1050 -0.60 14.06 -23.50
CA VAL A 1050 0.58 14.87 -23.85
C VAL A 1050 1.54 14.04 -24.72
N GLN A 1051 1.84 12.80 -24.33
CA GLN A 1051 2.72 11.89 -25.07
C GLN A 1051 2.15 11.52 -26.45
N ALA A 1052 0.83 11.39 -26.57
CA ALA A 1052 0.15 11.14 -27.83
C ALA A 1052 0.01 12.37 -28.75
N GLY A 1053 0.45 13.56 -28.30
CA GLY A 1053 0.29 14.84 -29.00
C GLY A 1053 -1.14 15.37 -29.06
N THR A 1054 -2.11 14.67 -28.48
CA THR A 1054 -3.51 15.09 -28.41
C THR A 1054 -3.66 16.35 -27.56
N LEU A 1055 -2.88 16.46 -26.48
CA LEU A 1055 -2.81 17.65 -25.63
C LEU A 1055 -1.53 18.45 -25.93
N SER A 1056 -1.60 19.35 -26.91
CA SER A 1056 -0.47 20.21 -27.32
C SER A 1056 -0.28 21.42 -26.40
N LEU A 1057 0.91 22.05 -26.43
CA LEU A 1057 1.18 23.28 -25.66
C LEU A 1057 0.17 24.41 -25.99
N LYS A 1058 -0.20 24.54 -27.26
CA LYS A 1058 -1.20 25.51 -27.72
C LYS A 1058 -2.55 25.23 -27.06
N THR A 1059 -2.99 23.97 -27.10
CA THR A 1059 -4.24 23.49 -26.51
C THR A 1059 -4.27 23.69 -24.99
N VAL A 1060 -3.17 23.33 -24.30
CA VAL A 1060 -3.06 23.51 -22.84
C VAL A 1060 -3.17 24.98 -22.44
N ARG A 1061 -2.50 25.89 -23.14
CA ARG A 1061 -2.60 27.34 -22.88
C ARG A 1061 -4.01 27.86 -23.08
N GLU A 1062 -4.67 27.42 -24.15
CA GLU A 1062 -6.04 27.82 -24.45
C GLU A 1062 -7.04 27.32 -23.39
N ILE A 1063 -6.96 26.04 -23.04
CA ILE A 1063 -7.80 25.44 -21.99
C ILE A 1063 -7.50 26.07 -20.64
N THR A 1064 -6.24 26.28 -20.28
CA THR A 1064 -5.89 26.94 -19.00
C THR A 1064 -6.53 28.31 -18.91
N ARG A 1065 -6.49 29.11 -19.98
CA ARG A 1065 -7.14 30.43 -20.02
C ARG A 1065 -8.65 30.34 -19.81
N LEU A 1066 -9.31 29.34 -20.41
CA LEU A 1066 -10.73 29.07 -20.17
C LEU A 1066 -10.98 28.73 -18.71
N LEU A 1067 -10.20 27.82 -18.12
CA LEU A 1067 -10.39 27.34 -16.75
C LEU A 1067 -10.12 28.44 -15.70
N LEU A 1068 -9.19 29.36 -15.95
CA LEU A 1068 -8.90 30.50 -15.08
C LEU A 1068 -10.08 31.50 -14.94
N SER A 1069 -11.09 31.40 -15.80
CA SER A 1069 -12.31 32.21 -15.70
C SER A 1069 -13.33 31.70 -14.67
N TYR A 1070 -13.14 30.49 -14.12
CA TYR A 1070 -14.01 29.90 -13.12
C TYR A 1070 -13.38 29.97 -11.72
N GLU A 1071 -14.11 30.48 -10.74
CA GLU A 1071 -13.61 30.66 -9.36
C GLU A 1071 -13.41 29.32 -8.63
N GLU A 1072 -14.18 28.30 -9.00
CA GLU A 1072 -14.14 26.95 -8.44
C GLU A 1072 -12.81 26.23 -8.73
N ILE A 1073 -12.17 26.57 -9.87
CA ILE A 1073 -10.92 25.93 -10.29
C ILE A 1073 -9.75 26.69 -9.69
N SER A 1074 -9.12 26.11 -8.68
CA SER A 1074 -7.94 26.70 -8.06
C SER A 1074 -6.72 26.61 -9.01
N PRO A 1075 -6.15 27.75 -9.46
CA PRO A 1075 -4.98 27.72 -10.34
C PRO A 1075 -3.77 27.06 -9.67
N ALA A 1076 -3.65 27.24 -8.35
CA ALA A 1076 -2.58 26.63 -7.55
C ALA A 1076 -2.67 25.09 -7.49
N LYS A 1077 -3.89 24.52 -7.53
CA LYS A 1077 -4.05 23.06 -7.60
C LYS A 1077 -3.82 22.54 -9.02
N LEU A 1078 -4.28 23.28 -10.03
CA LEU A 1078 -4.13 22.94 -11.44
C LEU A 1078 -2.66 22.66 -11.83
N VAL A 1079 -1.73 23.50 -11.35
CA VAL A 1079 -0.29 23.37 -11.67
C VAL A 1079 0.49 22.46 -10.71
N ARG A 1080 -0.17 21.83 -9.74
CA ARG A 1080 0.47 20.95 -8.74
C ARG A 1080 1.13 19.73 -9.38
N ILE A 1081 0.67 19.30 -10.55
CA ILE A 1081 1.24 18.16 -11.28
C ILE A 1081 2.74 18.34 -11.55
N VAL A 1082 3.19 19.57 -11.86
CA VAL A 1082 4.60 19.91 -12.16
C VAL A 1082 5.51 19.76 -10.95
N GLU A 1083 4.94 19.75 -9.74
CA GLU A 1083 5.70 19.60 -8.50
C GLU A 1083 6.10 18.14 -8.26
N LYS A 1084 5.33 17.19 -8.80
CA LYS A 1084 5.56 15.75 -8.66
C LYS A 1084 6.20 15.15 -9.92
N GLU A 1085 5.83 15.66 -11.08
CA GLU A 1085 6.23 15.13 -12.39
C GLU A 1085 7.09 16.19 -13.11
N SER A 1086 8.36 16.30 -12.72
CA SER A 1086 9.25 17.35 -13.26
C SER A 1086 9.45 17.25 -14.78
N GLU A 1087 9.32 16.05 -15.36
CA GLU A 1087 9.36 15.79 -16.80
C GLU A 1087 8.24 16.48 -17.60
N LEU A 1088 7.13 16.85 -16.97
CA LEU A 1088 6.01 17.57 -17.58
C LEU A 1088 6.24 19.09 -17.65
N LEU A 1089 7.40 19.60 -17.21
CA LEU A 1089 7.69 21.04 -17.23
C LEU A 1089 7.61 21.63 -18.64
N SER A 1090 8.02 20.88 -19.67
CA SER A 1090 8.04 21.34 -21.07
C SER A 1090 6.63 21.61 -21.65
N ILE A 1091 5.58 20.99 -21.11
CA ILE A 1091 4.17 21.30 -21.43
C ILE A 1091 3.57 22.28 -20.42
N CYS A 1092 3.80 22.05 -19.12
CA CYS A 1092 3.11 22.79 -18.06
C CYS A 1092 3.64 24.21 -17.84
N TRP A 1093 4.80 24.58 -18.38
CA TRP A 1093 5.22 25.99 -18.38
C TRP A 1093 4.18 26.89 -19.06
N GLY A 1094 3.44 26.37 -20.05
CA GLY A 1094 2.33 27.09 -20.68
C GLY A 1094 1.21 27.41 -19.70
N MET A 1095 0.92 26.51 -18.76
CA MET A 1095 -0.07 26.73 -17.70
C MET A 1095 0.42 27.78 -16.70
N LEU A 1096 1.68 27.66 -16.26
CA LEU A 1096 2.34 28.63 -15.37
C LEU A 1096 2.33 30.04 -16.00
N TRP A 1097 2.58 30.11 -17.30
CA TRP A 1097 2.59 31.35 -18.08
C TRP A 1097 1.21 32.02 -18.12
N GLU A 1098 0.14 31.28 -18.44
CA GLU A 1098 -1.22 31.85 -18.45
C GLU A 1098 -1.66 32.28 -17.04
N CYS A 1099 -1.26 31.54 -16.00
CA CYS A 1099 -1.50 31.92 -14.60
C CYS A 1099 -0.81 33.24 -14.21
N ILE A 1100 0.45 33.44 -14.62
CA ILE A 1100 1.20 34.68 -14.35
C ILE A 1100 0.58 35.86 -15.11
N LYS A 1101 0.18 35.64 -16.36
CA LYS A 1101 -0.48 36.66 -17.19
C LYS A 1101 -1.81 37.12 -16.58
N ASP A 1102 -2.68 36.18 -16.23
CA ASP A 1102 -3.98 36.46 -15.60
C ASP A 1102 -3.80 37.18 -14.25
N ALA A 1103 -2.86 36.73 -13.42
CA ALA A 1103 -2.56 37.38 -12.15
C ALA A 1103 -2.01 38.80 -12.32
N GLY A 1104 -1.21 39.05 -13.36
CA GLY A 1104 -0.74 40.38 -13.73
C GLY A 1104 -1.89 41.32 -14.07
N SER A 1105 -2.79 40.90 -14.97
CA SER A 1105 -4.01 41.65 -15.31
C SER A 1105 -4.87 41.95 -14.07
N LYS A 1106 -5.15 40.95 -13.23
CA LYS A 1106 -5.89 41.12 -11.97
C LYS A 1106 -5.17 42.05 -10.98
N THR A 1107 -3.84 42.07 -10.97
CA THR A 1107 -3.06 42.99 -10.12
C THR A 1107 -3.21 44.43 -10.57
N VAL A 1108 -3.23 44.69 -11.88
CA VAL A 1108 -3.47 46.02 -12.44
C VAL A 1108 -4.87 46.50 -12.11
N GLU A 1109 -5.88 45.63 -12.21
CA GLU A 1109 -7.28 45.95 -11.93
C GLU A 1109 -7.55 46.19 -10.44
N THR A 1110 -7.05 45.33 -9.56
CA THR A 1110 -7.39 45.33 -8.13
C THR A 1110 -6.34 46.01 -7.24
N GLY A 1111 -5.19 46.39 -7.80
CA GLY A 1111 -4.07 46.99 -7.08
C GLY A 1111 -3.30 46.02 -6.17
N LYS A 1112 -3.58 44.70 -6.22
CA LYS A 1112 -2.88 43.68 -5.42
C LYS A 1112 -2.85 42.32 -6.13
N PRO A 1113 -1.74 41.56 -6.05
CA PRO A 1113 -1.71 40.21 -6.59
C PRO A 1113 -2.70 39.26 -5.90
N PRO A 1114 -3.36 38.35 -6.65
CA PRO A 1114 -4.29 37.40 -6.08
C PRO A 1114 -3.59 36.42 -5.13
N ALA A 1115 -4.26 35.97 -4.07
CA ALA A 1115 -3.61 35.18 -3.02
C ALA A 1115 -2.99 33.87 -3.54
N TRP A 1116 -3.64 33.22 -4.49
CA TRP A 1116 -3.23 31.94 -5.08
C TRP A 1116 -1.91 32.02 -5.87
N ILE A 1117 -1.51 33.20 -6.38
CA ILE A 1117 -0.32 33.36 -7.23
C ILE A 1117 0.99 33.03 -6.50
N ASN A 1118 1.00 33.14 -5.16
CA ASN A 1118 2.18 32.84 -4.35
C ASN A 1118 2.72 31.44 -4.64
N ARG A 1119 1.85 30.45 -4.84
CA ARG A 1119 2.27 29.07 -5.09
C ARG A 1119 2.87 28.89 -6.48
N ILE A 1120 2.28 29.51 -7.50
CA ILE A 1120 2.80 29.46 -8.87
C ILE A 1120 4.16 30.17 -8.96
N LEU A 1121 4.31 31.32 -8.29
CA LEU A 1121 5.62 32.00 -8.22
C LEU A 1121 6.68 31.13 -7.54
N ASP A 1122 6.32 30.35 -6.51
CA ASP A 1122 7.26 29.39 -5.90
C ASP A 1122 7.72 28.33 -6.92
N ILE A 1123 6.80 27.78 -7.71
CA ILE A 1123 7.11 26.79 -8.75
C ILE A 1123 8.00 27.42 -9.83
N CYS A 1124 7.68 28.62 -10.29
CA CYS A 1124 8.47 29.31 -11.30
C CYS A 1124 9.87 29.69 -10.80
N ILE A 1125 10.01 30.09 -9.52
CA ILE A 1125 11.33 30.36 -8.91
C ILE A 1125 12.15 29.08 -8.81
N TYR A 1126 11.51 27.98 -8.39
CA TYR A 1126 12.14 26.66 -8.30
C TYR A 1126 12.69 26.21 -9.67
N TYR A 1127 11.88 26.32 -10.73
CA TYR A 1127 12.28 25.96 -12.10
C TYR A 1127 12.96 27.10 -12.87
N ALA A 1128 13.32 28.21 -12.24
CA ALA A 1128 13.77 29.41 -12.96
C ALA A 1128 15.03 29.17 -13.80
N ALA A 1129 15.95 28.31 -13.34
CA ALA A 1129 17.13 27.93 -14.12
C ALA A 1129 16.76 27.18 -15.42
N TYR A 1130 15.80 26.27 -15.35
CA TYR A 1130 15.26 25.53 -16.49
C TYR A 1130 14.49 26.44 -17.45
N LEU A 1131 13.59 27.27 -16.93
CA LEU A 1131 12.81 28.22 -17.74
C LEU A 1131 13.71 29.22 -18.48
N ARG A 1132 14.77 29.70 -17.81
CA ARG A 1132 15.76 30.59 -18.42
C ARG A 1132 16.59 29.87 -19.50
N GLU A 1133 17.00 28.63 -19.23
CA GLU A 1133 17.76 27.84 -20.20
C GLU A 1133 16.91 27.48 -21.43
N ALA A 1134 15.64 27.10 -21.23
CA ALA A 1134 14.68 26.86 -22.29
C ALA A 1134 14.46 28.11 -23.16
N ALA A 1135 14.38 29.30 -22.56
CA ALA A 1135 14.32 30.57 -23.30
C ALA A 1135 15.61 30.85 -24.10
N LYS A 1136 16.79 30.57 -23.55
CA LYS A 1136 18.06 30.72 -24.28
C LYS A 1136 18.17 29.77 -25.48
N ARG A 1137 17.68 28.54 -25.33
CA ARG A 1137 17.69 27.51 -26.38
C ARG A 1137 16.58 27.69 -27.42
N GLY A 1138 15.67 28.64 -27.21
CA GLY A 1138 14.56 28.93 -28.12
C GLY A 1138 13.34 28.02 -27.95
N SER A 1139 13.32 27.15 -26.94
CA SER A 1139 12.15 26.33 -26.58
C SER A 1139 10.99 27.16 -26.04
N ILE A 1140 11.29 28.32 -25.44
CA ILE A 1140 10.33 29.39 -25.14
C ILE A 1140 10.62 30.54 -26.10
N SER A 1141 9.57 31.06 -26.77
CA SER A 1141 9.71 32.18 -27.70
C SER A 1141 10.26 33.42 -27.00
N LYS A 1142 10.90 34.32 -27.75
CA LYS A 1142 11.46 35.56 -27.16
C LYS A 1142 10.39 36.43 -26.53
N GLU A 1143 9.19 36.44 -27.12
CA GLU A 1143 8.02 37.14 -26.62
C GLU A 1143 7.49 36.50 -25.33
N ASP A 1144 7.36 35.18 -25.28
CA ASP A 1144 6.88 34.47 -24.08
C ASP A 1144 7.90 34.51 -22.93
N ALA A 1145 9.20 34.57 -23.24
CA ALA A 1145 10.28 34.69 -22.27
C ALA A 1145 10.28 36.01 -21.47
N LEU A 1146 9.44 36.98 -21.85
CA LEU A 1146 9.19 38.20 -21.08
C LEU A 1146 8.19 38.01 -19.94
N TRP A 1147 7.50 36.86 -19.87
CA TRP A 1147 6.49 36.53 -18.85
C TRP A 1147 5.51 37.69 -18.57
N PRO A 1148 4.65 38.06 -19.55
CA PRO A 1148 3.68 39.14 -19.39
C PRO A 1148 2.88 39.00 -18.10
N GLY A 1149 2.71 40.09 -17.34
CA GLY A 1149 2.06 40.09 -16.02
C GLY A 1149 3.02 40.04 -14.84
N LEU A 1150 4.27 39.58 -15.03
CA LEU A 1150 5.25 39.46 -13.96
C LEU A 1150 5.74 40.81 -13.44
N LEU A 1151 6.01 41.77 -14.34
CA LEU A 1151 6.48 43.11 -13.96
C LEU A 1151 5.36 43.94 -13.32
N GLU A 1152 4.13 43.77 -13.76
CA GLU A 1152 2.93 44.37 -13.17
C GLU A 1152 2.80 43.95 -11.69
N MET A 1153 3.05 42.67 -11.39
CA MET A 1153 3.09 42.17 -10.02
C MET A 1153 4.32 42.65 -9.25
N ALA A 1154 5.50 42.63 -9.86
CA ALA A 1154 6.74 43.05 -9.22
C ALA A 1154 6.74 44.55 -8.86
N ASN A 1155 6.11 45.40 -9.68
CA ASN A 1155 6.04 46.86 -9.48
C ASN A 1155 4.83 47.31 -8.64
N CYS A 1156 3.98 46.38 -8.20
CA CYS A 1156 2.85 46.68 -7.34
C CYS A 1156 3.31 47.27 -5.99
N SER A 1157 2.59 48.29 -5.50
CA SER A 1157 2.87 48.96 -4.22
C SER A 1157 2.40 48.18 -2.99
N ALA A 1158 1.64 47.09 -3.18
CA ALA A 1158 1.13 46.27 -2.09
C ALA A 1158 2.26 45.57 -1.31
N LYS A 1159 2.25 45.69 0.02
CA LYS A 1159 3.16 44.94 0.90
C LYS A 1159 2.69 43.48 1.03
N SER A 1160 3.01 42.64 0.03
CA SER A 1160 2.68 41.22 0.05
C SER A 1160 3.87 40.33 -0.33
N THR A 1161 3.84 39.07 0.12
CA THR A 1161 4.85 38.05 -0.23
C THR A 1161 4.91 37.81 -1.74
N ALA A 1162 3.77 37.88 -2.44
CA ALA A 1162 3.68 37.71 -3.89
C ALA A 1162 4.52 38.75 -4.64
N VAL A 1163 4.49 40.02 -4.22
CA VAL A 1163 5.30 41.08 -4.83
C VAL A 1163 6.80 40.81 -4.64
N LYS A 1164 7.23 40.32 -3.47
CA LYS A 1164 8.63 39.96 -3.23
C LYS A 1164 9.09 38.81 -4.14
N LYS A 1165 8.26 37.77 -4.26
CA LYS A 1165 8.53 36.61 -5.12
C LYS A 1165 8.52 36.98 -6.61
N ALA A 1166 7.61 37.85 -7.04
CA ALA A 1166 7.59 38.36 -8.41
C ALA A 1166 8.88 39.12 -8.75
N LYS A 1167 9.39 39.96 -7.84
CA LYS A 1167 10.69 40.64 -8.00
C LYS A 1167 11.86 39.66 -8.08
N GLU A 1168 11.84 38.61 -7.25
CA GLU A 1168 12.85 37.57 -7.25
C GLU A 1168 12.85 36.80 -8.58
N LEU A 1169 11.68 36.33 -9.03
CA LEU A 1169 11.54 35.62 -10.30
C LEU A 1169 11.99 36.48 -11.49
N ALA A 1170 11.56 37.74 -11.53
CA ALA A 1170 11.96 38.70 -12.57
C ALA A 1170 13.49 38.83 -12.64
N LYS A 1171 14.15 38.97 -11.48
CA LYS A 1171 15.61 39.02 -11.38
C LYS A 1171 16.28 37.73 -11.86
N VAL A 1172 15.75 36.54 -11.50
CA VAL A 1172 16.37 35.26 -11.88
C VAL A 1172 16.22 35.00 -13.38
N LEU A 1173 15.08 35.35 -13.97
CA LEU A 1173 14.83 35.23 -15.41
C LEU A 1173 15.54 36.30 -16.24
N GLY A 1174 16.00 37.39 -15.60
CA GLY A 1174 16.66 38.52 -16.28
C GLY A 1174 15.67 39.46 -16.97
N ILE A 1175 14.47 39.60 -16.40
CA ILE A 1175 13.37 40.43 -16.90
C ILE A 1175 13.29 41.66 -15.97
N GLY A 1176 13.51 42.85 -16.51
CA GLY A 1176 13.47 44.12 -15.76
C GLY A 1176 14.82 44.76 -15.53
#